data_AF-A0A2V5THE0-F1
#
_entry.id   AF-A0A2V5THE0-F1
#
_cell.length_a   1.000
_cell.length_b   1.000
_cell.length_c   1.000
_cell.angle_alpha   90.00
_cell.angle_beta   90.00
_cell.angle_gamma   90.00
#
_symmetry.space_group_name_H-M   'P 1'
#
loop_
_entity.id
_entity.type
_entity.pdbx_description
1 polymer ?
#
loop_
_entity_poly.entity_id
_entity_poly.type
_entity_poly.pdbx_seq_one_letter_code
_entity_poly.pdbx_strand_id
1 'polypeptide(L)'
;MNARVAGLCVAVLLAAASASAAGASVLPVYIEDNHAGTFYWLAQNIDLDQQYTLILFDAHSDASGIFDSDKIRDVLRNVASSEDRQALLDRWRSHGVVQCFNWIEPLMPAPIAKVIWVPAERLSPEEIRKRTQEATALLDGHLEAAPRKSGSFLGSYAVTDFENLEKHIDPSRPLIVTIDLDYFAGLPAAQQEKAFARIWNFVIERPNLRALTFAISRPYLKSDEEAHHLLKLALTSALLLPTAQIEFEPFLTVANDHSNLAKELMVKGEKLPAFDVMRAPAELRARILSESKRITVRHDAARWQRLLRQWNEATQSHLQVKNRQASTDNVWRMPAHEPAEIELVAEPWTAKAQKIEWFALTPKYLRCNITDLSGDQVGFVANAAPRPAWNELQIDHHDSVLPITKIDSLFDRHLHCGSLRLRARAVVDGKIRETPVLELRRFTGSGFRAAITEQFGLPYLFGSGELSEDLDTGPETNLGADCANFVVYALRRQGQRVPWSDPKRLREYLDPLARSVTPGTAKISAEDLQRGVIVHLGTHVAAVMEDREPVGILDENDLVAHQLGGAPEMLTLGQLLRERRKNCFDLFRIRPSKTAATLVFGGDVMLGRSCAAKIENGVDPFAGVAAELRGASFAAANLECTISDLGESAKRYAFRAPASSAQLLRSAGFHAMGLANNHALDFGSMALQDCAARLIQEKIEPVGVAKAGSNTCEPSFFSVLDGKKIALLAISDVGPAARIDRANLNSAIATAHSHADFVVCLVHWGIENSENITDEQRELARWLIDHGVDVVVGSHPHCVQSLDFYHGRPIAYSLGNLVFDGAPTVASWNRGALLKVGLNEDAKISSASLIAVILQDGLPQMDVTESDRFGSR
;
A
#
# COMPACT_ATOMS: atom_id res chain seq x y z
N MET A 1 -26.21 26.14 -47.57
CA MET A 1 -26.53 26.86 -46.32
C MET A 1 -27.72 26.17 -45.66
N ASN A 2 -27.72 25.61 -44.45
CA ASN A 2 -26.74 25.08 -43.48
C ASN A 2 -27.68 24.35 -42.48
N ALA A 3 -27.62 23.05 -42.22
CA ALA A 3 -26.54 22.30 -41.58
C ALA A 3 -26.00 23.01 -40.33
N ARG A 4 -26.81 23.04 -39.26
CA ARG A 4 -26.46 23.24 -37.85
C ARG A 4 -27.78 23.30 -37.07
N VAL A 5 -28.06 22.27 -36.25
CA VAL A 5 -28.93 22.28 -35.03
C VAL A 5 -29.32 20.85 -34.60
N ALA A 6 -29.16 19.82 -35.43
CA ALA A 6 -29.47 18.42 -35.06
C ALA A 6 -28.30 17.63 -34.43
N GLY A 7 -27.33 18.30 -33.80
CA GLY A 7 -26.12 17.66 -33.27
C GLY A 7 -25.68 18.28 -31.95
N LEU A 8 -26.49 18.15 -30.91
CA LEU A 8 -26.09 18.57 -29.55
C LEU A 8 -26.93 17.91 -28.44
N CYS A 9 -27.22 16.61 -28.50
CA CYS A 9 -27.87 15.89 -27.37
C CYS A 9 -27.48 14.41 -27.20
N VAL A 10 -26.40 13.91 -27.85
CA VAL A 10 -25.99 12.49 -27.73
C VAL A 10 -24.56 12.31 -27.16
N ALA A 11 -23.86 13.38 -26.78
CA ALA A 11 -22.49 13.28 -26.25
C ALA A 11 -22.35 13.52 -24.73
N VAL A 12 -23.44 13.46 -23.96
CA VAL A 12 -23.42 13.73 -22.49
C VAL A 12 -24.02 12.57 -21.67
N LEU A 13 -24.33 11.44 -22.29
CA LEU A 13 -24.85 10.24 -21.61
C LEU A 13 -24.06 8.96 -21.96
N LEU A 14 -22.73 9.07 -22.05
CA LEU A 14 -21.79 7.93 -22.14
C LEU A 14 -20.61 8.09 -21.15
N ALA A 15 -20.87 8.70 -19.98
CA ALA A 15 -19.89 8.83 -18.90
C ALA A 15 -20.37 8.23 -17.56
N ALA A 16 -21.48 7.50 -17.54
CA ALA A 16 -22.00 6.86 -16.33
C ALA A 16 -22.95 5.71 -16.66
N ALA A 17 -22.41 4.59 -17.15
CA ALA A 17 -22.96 3.22 -17.04
C ALA A 17 -22.22 2.29 -18.02
N SER A 18 -21.11 1.72 -17.52
CA SER A 18 -20.33 0.56 -18.01
C SER A 18 -18.82 0.85 -17.94
N ALA A 19 -18.37 1.35 -16.80
CA ALA A 19 -17.00 1.10 -16.36
C ALA A 19 -16.98 -0.31 -15.77
N SER A 20 -16.87 -1.34 -16.61
CA SER A 20 -16.09 -2.50 -16.17
C SER A 20 -14.69 -1.96 -15.96
N ALA A 21 -14.19 -2.08 -14.73
CA ALA A 21 -12.92 -1.55 -14.27
C ALA A 21 -11.78 -1.76 -15.29
N ALA A 22 -11.45 -0.72 -16.06
CA ALA A 22 -10.12 -0.55 -16.62
C ALA A 22 -9.29 0.16 -15.55
N GLY A 23 -9.06 -0.53 -14.43
CA GLY A 23 -8.05 -0.14 -13.44
C GLY A 23 -6.66 -0.46 -14.00
N ALA A 24 -5.60 0.13 -13.42
CA ALA A 24 -4.23 -0.21 -13.78
C ALA A 24 -4.06 -1.72 -13.97
N SER A 25 -3.28 -2.15 -14.97
CA SER A 25 -3.18 -3.57 -15.33
C SER A 25 -2.51 -4.38 -14.21
N VAL A 26 -3.29 -4.79 -13.22
CA VAL A 26 -2.90 -5.82 -12.28
C VAL A 26 -2.69 -7.08 -13.08
N LEU A 27 -1.50 -7.67 -12.97
CA LEU A 27 -1.18 -8.90 -13.69
C LEU A 27 -1.51 -10.09 -12.80
N PRO A 28 -2.58 -10.87 -13.09
CA PRO A 28 -2.79 -12.12 -12.40
C PRO A 28 -1.70 -13.12 -12.79
N VAL A 29 -1.06 -13.69 -11.77
CA VAL A 29 -0.07 -14.75 -11.86
C VAL A 29 -0.58 -15.96 -11.09
N TYR A 30 -0.88 -17.05 -11.80
CA TYR A 30 -1.37 -18.29 -11.22
C TYR A 30 -0.28 -19.36 -11.21
N ILE A 31 -0.15 -20.12 -10.13
CA ILE A 31 0.83 -21.20 -10.00
C ILE A 31 0.16 -22.44 -9.41
N GLU A 32 0.29 -23.59 -10.07
CA GLU A 32 -0.21 -24.88 -9.60
C GLU A 32 0.70 -26.06 -10.00
N ASP A 33 0.53 -27.20 -9.34
CA ASP A 33 1.25 -28.45 -9.61
C ASP A 33 0.86 -29.20 -10.89
N ASN A 34 -0.03 -28.66 -11.72
CA ASN A 34 -0.43 -29.30 -12.98
C ASN A 34 -1.08 -28.30 -13.97
N HIS A 35 -1.12 -28.69 -15.25
CA HIS A 35 -1.70 -27.88 -16.32
C HIS A 35 -3.22 -27.74 -16.29
N ALA A 36 -3.95 -28.75 -15.81
CA ALA A 36 -5.41 -28.66 -15.78
C ALA A 36 -5.86 -27.49 -14.89
N GLY A 37 -5.08 -27.15 -13.85
CA GLY A 37 -5.27 -25.95 -13.06
C GLY A 37 -5.32 -24.67 -13.86
N THR A 38 -4.49 -24.54 -14.90
CA THR A 38 -4.54 -23.40 -15.82
C THR A 38 -5.89 -23.31 -16.51
N PHE A 39 -6.51 -24.42 -16.93
CA PHE A 39 -7.88 -24.39 -17.47
C PHE A 39 -8.90 -23.90 -16.46
N TYR A 40 -8.94 -24.49 -15.26
CA TYR A 40 -9.93 -24.13 -14.26
C TYR A 40 -9.81 -22.66 -13.86
N TRP A 41 -8.57 -22.17 -13.72
CA TRP A 41 -8.30 -20.78 -13.42
C TRP A 41 -8.71 -19.86 -14.57
N LEU A 42 -8.33 -20.17 -15.82
CA LEU A 42 -8.70 -19.35 -16.97
C LEU A 42 -10.22 -19.33 -17.19
N ALA A 43 -10.87 -20.49 -17.14
CA ALA A 43 -12.32 -20.62 -17.30
C ALA A 43 -13.11 -19.79 -16.29
N GLN A 44 -12.54 -19.55 -15.10
CA GLN A 44 -13.13 -18.72 -14.07
C GLN A 44 -12.79 -17.23 -14.24
N ASN A 45 -11.55 -16.89 -14.60
CA ASN A 45 -11.01 -15.54 -14.42
C ASN A 45 -10.91 -14.70 -15.71
N ILE A 46 -11.07 -15.28 -16.90
CA ILE A 46 -11.04 -14.51 -18.16
C ILE A 46 -12.44 -14.27 -18.72
N ASP A 47 -12.57 -13.24 -19.55
CA ASP A 47 -13.78 -12.99 -20.31
C ASP A 47 -13.94 -14.06 -21.40
N LEU A 48 -14.93 -14.94 -21.25
CA LEU A 48 -15.14 -16.03 -22.20
C LEU A 48 -15.58 -15.51 -23.58
N ASP A 49 -16.09 -14.28 -23.71
CA ASP A 49 -16.52 -13.69 -24.98
C ASP A 49 -15.40 -12.93 -25.70
N GLN A 50 -14.32 -12.60 -25.00
CA GLN A 50 -13.14 -11.98 -25.58
C GLN A 50 -12.23 -13.03 -26.25
N GLN A 51 -11.65 -12.68 -27.40
CA GLN A 51 -10.67 -13.51 -28.09
C GLN A 51 -9.25 -13.21 -27.64
N TYR A 52 -8.53 -14.23 -27.18
CA TYR A 52 -7.15 -14.18 -26.73
C TYR A 52 -6.22 -14.98 -27.64
N THR A 53 -4.94 -14.60 -27.63
CA THR A 53 -3.83 -15.47 -28.02
C THR A 53 -3.28 -16.14 -26.77
N LEU A 54 -3.08 -17.46 -26.81
CA LEU A 54 -2.39 -18.24 -25.81
C LEU A 54 -0.98 -18.58 -26.31
N ILE A 55 0.06 -18.20 -25.59
CA ILE A 55 1.42 -18.75 -25.78
C ILE A 55 1.64 -19.83 -24.73
N LEU A 56 2.03 -21.01 -25.18
CA LEU A 56 2.35 -22.17 -24.34
C LEU A 56 3.84 -22.47 -24.44
N PHE A 57 4.59 -22.14 -23.40
CA PHE A 57 5.97 -22.61 -23.21
C PHE A 57 5.93 -23.95 -22.50
N ASP A 58 6.18 -25.02 -23.24
CA ASP A 58 6.02 -26.39 -22.76
C ASP A 58 6.85 -27.32 -23.65
N ALA A 59 7.69 -28.18 -23.08
CA ALA A 59 8.52 -29.09 -23.85
C ALA A 59 7.70 -30.12 -24.66
N HIS A 60 6.47 -30.38 -24.23
CA HIS A 60 5.58 -31.41 -24.74
C HIS A 60 4.27 -30.77 -25.22
N SER A 61 3.72 -31.22 -26.35
CA SER A 61 2.55 -30.53 -26.92
C SER A 61 1.31 -30.71 -26.08
N ASP A 62 1.29 -31.79 -25.29
CA ASP A 62 0.31 -32.26 -24.29
C ASP A 62 -1.10 -31.68 -24.44
N ALA A 63 -1.58 -31.48 -25.66
CA ALA A 63 -2.87 -30.92 -26.02
C ALA A 63 -3.54 -32.00 -26.86
N SER A 64 -4.57 -32.65 -26.31
CA SER A 64 -5.27 -33.73 -26.98
C SER A 64 -6.77 -33.54 -26.99
N GLY A 65 -7.41 -34.32 -27.85
CA GLY A 65 -8.85 -34.37 -28.07
C GLY A 65 -9.67 -34.67 -26.82
N ILE A 66 -10.56 -33.77 -26.42
CA ILE A 66 -11.73 -34.08 -25.60
C ILE A 66 -12.92 -34.34 -26.54
N PHE A 67 -13.59 -35.49 -26.38
CA PHE A 67 -14.68 -35.92 -27.27
C PHE A 67 -15.89 -34.97 -27.25
N ASP A 68 -16.09 -34.23 -26.15
CA ASP A 68 -17.26 -33.36 -25.91
C ASP A 68 -16.87 -31.88 -25.64
N SER A 69 -15.82 -31.35 -26.29
CA SER A 69 -15.29 -29.99 -25.99
C SER A 69 -16.34 -28.89 -26.16
N ASP A 70 -17.18 -29.00 -27.19
CA ASP A 70 -18.28 -28.06 -27.42
C ASP A 70 -19.30 -28.06 -26.28
N LYS A 71 -19.62 -29.23 -25.72
CA LYS A 71 -20.57 -29.35 -24.61
C LYS A 71 -19.98 -28.74 -23.34
N ILE A 72 -18.70 -28.99 -23.06
CA ILE A 72 -18.00 -28.38 -21.92
C ILE A 72 -18.02 -26.85 -22.08
N ARG A 73 -17.70 -26.33 -23.27
CA ARG A 73 -17.75 -24.90 -23.56
C ARG A 73 -19.15 -24.31 -23.42
N ASP A 74 -20.16 -24.98 -23.96
CA ASP A 74 -21.57 -24.55 -23.90
C ASP A 74 -22.03 -24.51 -22.43
N VAL A 75 -21.70 -25.53 -21.63
CA VAL A 75 -22.07 -25.57 -20.20
C VAL A 75 -21.35 -24.48 -19.40
N LEU A 76 -20.07 -24.23 -19.69
CA LEU A 76 -19.28 -23.17 -19.03
C LEU A 76 -19.87 -21.77 -19.28
N ARG A 77 -20.39 -21.52 -20.49
CA ARG A 77 -20.99 -20.23 -20.88
C ARG A 77 -22.43 -20.06 -20.38
N ASN A 78 -23.17 -21.16 -20.22
CA ASN A 78 -24.59 -21.15 -19.84
C ASN A 78 -24.80 -21.38 -18.33
N VAL A 79 -24.10 -20.59 -17.51
CA VAL A 79 -24.28 -20.54 -16.04
C VAL A 79 -24.97 -19.24 -15.64
N ALA A 80 -25.78 -19.28 -14.58
CA ALA A 80 -26.57 -18.11 -14.17
C ALA A 80 -25.74 -17.03 -13.46
N SER A 81 -24.60 -17.41 -12.87
CA SER A 81 -23.71 -16.53 -12.11
C SER A 81 -22.25 -16.99 -12.15
N SER A 82 -21.34 -16.13 -11.70
CA SER A 82 -19.92 -16.46 -11.52
C SER A 82 -19.71 -17.47 -10.40
N GLU A 83 -20.55 -17.45 -9.37
CA GLU A 83 -20.56 -18.43 -8.28
C GLU A 83 -20.98 -19.83 -8.79
N ASP A 84 -22.00 -19.90 -9.65
CA ASP A 84 -22.41 -21.16 -10.28
C ASP A 84 -21.31 -21.72 -11.20
N ARG A 85 -20.56 -20.83 -11.87
CA ARG A 85 -19.39 -21.21 -12.67
C ARG A 85 -18.31 -21.85 -11.79
N GLN A 86 -17.98 -21.21 -10.67
CA GLN A 86 -17.00 -21.75 -9.73
C GLN A 86 -17.43 -23.14 -9.23
N ALA A 87 -18.69 -23.30 -8.80
CA ALA A 87 -19.21 -24.58 -8.31
C ALA A 87 -19.18 -25.68 -9.40
N LEU A 88 -19.48 -25.32 -10.66
CA LEU A 88 -19.35 -26.21 -11.81
C LEU A 88 -17.90 -26.66 -12.00
N LEU A 89 -16.96 -25.71 -12.00
CA LEU A 89 -15.53 -25.98 -12.19
C LEU A 89 -14.95 -26.84 -11.07
N ASP A 90 -15.32 -26.56 -9.81
CA ASP A 90 -14.90 -27.36 -8.64
C ASP A 90 -15.37 -28.81 -8.77
N ARG A 91 -16.62 -29.01 -9.19
CA ARG A 91 -17.17 -30.35 -9.46
C ARG A 91 -16.43 -31.02 -10.62
N TRP A 92 -16.16 -30.31 -11.70
CA TRP A 92 -15.43 -30.86 -12.84
C TRP A 92 -14.02 -31.28 -12.45
N ARG A 93 -13.35 -30.46 -11.65
CA ARG A 93 -12.03 -30.75 -11.11
C ARG A 93 -12.01 -32.01 -10.25
N SER A 94 -12.97 -32.14 -9.33
CA SER A 94 -13.05 -33.30 -8.43
C SER A 94 -13.34 -34.61 -9.18
N HIS A 95 -14.06 -34.54 -10.31
CA HIS A 95 -14.39 -35.70 -11.14
C HIS A 95 -13.37 -35.94 -12.27
N GLY A 96 -12.36 -35.07 -12.41
CA GLY A 96 -11.38 -35.16 -13.49
C GLY A 96 -11.98 -34.96 -14.89
N VAL A 97 -13.03 -34.14 -15.02
CA VAL A 97 -13.69 -33.86 -16.31
C VAL A 97 -12.71 -33.21 -17.29
N VAL A 98 -11.87 -32.29 -16.80
CA VAL A 98 -10.75 -31.73 -17.55
C VAL A 98 -9.44 -32.22 -16.94
N GLN A 99 -8.60 -32.77 -17.81
CA GLN A 99 -7.31 -33.41 -17.48
C GLN A 99 -6.16 -32.55 -17.98
N CYS A 100 -4.95 -32.80 -17.45
CA CYS A 100 -3.75 -31.97 -17.69
C CYS A 100 -3.42 -31.76 -19.16
N PHE A 101 -3.90 -32.61 -20.06
CA PHE A 101 -3.56 -32.57 -21.47
C PHE A 101 -4.75 -32.26 -22.40
N ASN A 102 -5.96 -32.05 -21.88
CA ASN A 102 -7.15 -31.71 -22.69
C ASN A 102 -7.74 -30.37 -22.27
N TRP A 103 -6.91 -29.52 -21.67
CA TRP A 103 -7.33 -28.33 -20.97
C TRP A 103 -7.58 -27.14 -21.93
N ILE A 104 -6.91 -27.13 -23.09
CA ILE A 104 -6.99 -26.02 -24.06
C ILE A 104 -8.26 -26.11 -24.93
N GLU A 105 -8.59 -27.31 -25.38
CA GLU A 105 -9.63 -27.52 -26.41
C GLU A 105 -11.01 -26.96 -26.02
N PRO A 106 -11.50 -27.14 -24.77
CA PRO A 106 -12.77 -26.55 -24.36
C PRO A 106 -12.79 -25.01 -24.40
N LEU A 107 -11.63 -24.36 -24.39
CA LEU A 107 -11.50 -22.91 -24.49
C LEU A 107 -11.32 -22.41 -25.94
N MET A 108 -11.11 -23.28 -26.93
CA MET A 108 -10.97 -22.93 -28.35
C MET A 108 -12.29 -23.08 -29.11
N PRO A 109 -12.63 -22.29 -30.14
CA PRO A 109 -11.85 -21.18 -30.70
C PRO A 109 -12.10 -19.84 -29.97
N ALA A 110 -12.98 -19.83 -28.97
CA ALA A 110 -13.22 -18.68 -28.12
C ALA A 110 -13.50 -19.17 -26.70
N PRO A 111 -12.87 -18.60 -25.66
CA PRO A 111 -12.03 -17.39 -25.68
C PRO A 111 -10.63 -17.53 -26.29
N ILE A 112 -10.06 -18.73 -26.44
CA ILE A 112 -8.72 -18.91 -27.03
C ILE A 112 -8.81 -19.05 -28.55
N ALA A 113 -8.54 -17.96 -29.26
CA ALA A 113 -8.63 -17.89 -30.72
C ALA A 113 -7.36 -18.34 -31.44
N LYS A 114 -6.19 -18.17 -30.80
CA LYS A 114 -4.90 -18.64 -31.33
C LYS A 114 -4.09 -19.28 -30.22
N VAL A 115 -3.50 -20.43 -30.48
CA VAL A 115 -2.50 -21.07 -29.62
C VAL A 115 -1.17 -21.08 -30.36
N ILE A 116 -0.10 -20.66 -29.66
CA ILE A 116 1.28 -20.71 -30.14
C ILE A 116 2.06 -21.57 -29.15
N TRP A 117 2.42 -22.78 -29.58
CA TRP A 117 3.22 -23.69 -28.78
C TRP A 117 4.71 -23.49 -29.06
N VAL A 118 5.48 -23.31 -27.99
CA VAL A 118 6.92 -23.05 -27.99
C VAL A 118 7.59 -24.16 -27.18
N PRO A 119 8.15 -25.20 -27.83
CA PRO A 119 8.73 -26.34 -27.14
C PRO A 119 10.23 -26.29 -26.87
N ALA A 120 10.93 -25.33 -27.46
CA ALA A 120 12.34 -25.10 -27.19
C ALA A 120 12.75 -23.69 -27.62
N GLU A 121 13.92 -23.25 -27.16
CA GLU A 121 14.46 -21.96 -27.57
C GLU A 121 14.74 -21.90 -29.06
N ARG A 122 15.22 -23.01 -29.64
CA ARG A 122 15.58 -23.12 -31.04
C ARG A 122 15.16 -24.47 -31.60
N LEU A 123 14.53 -24.46 -32.76
CA LEU A 123 14.14 -25.66 -33.49
C LEU A 123 14.62 -25.58 -34.94
N SER A 124 14.93 -26.74 -35.51
CA SER A 124 15.09 -26.87 -36.95
C SER A 124 13.71 -26.81 -37.66
N PRO A 125 13.67 -26.44 -38.95
CA PRO A 125 12.43 -26.48 -39.73
C PRO A 125 11.79 -27.87 -39.79
N GLU A 126 12.58 -28.94 -39.66
CA GLU A 126 12.08 -30.31 -39.63
C GLU A 126 11.38 -30.64 -38.31
N GLU A 127 11.95 -30.23 -37.18
CA GLU A 127 11.33 -30.40 -35.86
C GLU A 127 10.03 -29.62 -35.75
N ILE A 128 9.98 -28.38 -36.27
CA ILE A 128 8.74 -27.60 -36.33
C ILE A 128 7.66 -28.34 -37.14
N ARG A 129 8.00 -28.87 -38.32
CA ARG A 129 7.05 -29.64 -39.14
C ARG A 129 6.54 -30.88 -38.40
N LYS A 130 7.45 -31.65 -37.79
CA LYS A 130 7.11 -32.87 -37.05
C LYS A 130 6.17 -32.56 -35.89
N ARG A 131 6.52 -31.59 -35.06
CA ARG A 131 5.71 -31.18 -33.90
C ARG A 131 4.36 -30.56 -34.31
N THR A 132 4.32 -29.83 -35.43
CA THR A 132 3.05 -29.33 -36.00
C THR A 132 2.14 -30.47 -36.42
N GLN A 133 2.68 -31.51 -37.06
CA GLN A 133 1.93 -32.71 -37.44
C GLN A 133 1.42 -33.46 -36.20
N GLU A 134 2.25 -33.62 -35.18
CA GLU A 134 1.88 -34.25 -33.90
C GLU A 134 0.73 -33.49 -33.22
N ALA A 135 0.87 -32.18 -33.04
CA ALA A 135 -0.18 -31.36 -32.42
C ALA A 135 -1.48 -31.35 -33.24
N THR A 136 -1.38 -31.32 -34.57
CA THR A 136 -2.56 -31.41 -35.46
C THR A 136 -3.26 -32.76 -35.30
N ALA A 137 -2.51 -33.85 -35.26
CA ALA A 137 -3.07 -35.18 -35.07
C ALA A 137 -3.78 -35.31 -33.71
N LEU A 138 -3.24 -34.69 -32.66
CA LEU A 138 -3.85 -34.72 -31.33
C LEU A 138 -5.10 -33.84 -31.21
N LEU A 139 -5.10 -32.65 -31.81
CA LEU A 139 -6.20 -31.69 -31.74
C LEU A 139 -7.35 -32.01 -32.70
N ASP A 140 -7.03 -32.42 -33.92
CA ASP A 140 -8.01 -32.58 -35.01
C ASP A 140 -8.18 -34.05 -35.44
N GLY A 141 -7.34 -34.98 -34.98
CA GLY A 141 -7.38 -36.38 -35.42
C GLY A 141 -8.66 -37.13 -35.05
N HIS A 142 -9.46 -36.62 -34.11
CA HIS A 142 -10.76 -37.19 -33.74
C HIS A 142 -11.94 -36.61 -34.53
N LEU A 143 -11.74 -35.56 -35.33
CA LEU A 143 -12.84 -34.85 -36.02
C LEU A 143 -13.65 -35.74 -36.97
N GLU A 144 -13.03 -36.74 -37.57
CA GLU A 144 -13.73 -37.71 -38.42
C GLU A 144 -14.67 -38.62 -37.61
N ALA A 145 -14.26 -38.99 -36.40
CA ALA A 145 -15.03 -39.86 -35.50
C ALA A 145 -16.06 -39.08 -34.66
N ALA A 146 -15.75 -37.83 -34.31
CA ALA A 146 -16.55 -36.95 -33.48
C ALA A 146 -16.49 -35.51 -34.04
N PRO A 147 -17.36 -35.16 -35.00
CA PRO A 147 -17.36 -33.82 -35.58
C PRO A 147 -17.64 -32.75 -34.52
N ARG A 148 -16.75 -31.77 -34.41
CA ARG A 148 -16.97 -30.57 -33.58
C ARG A 148 -17.71 -29.48 -34.35
N LYS A 149 -18.60 -28.76 -33.65
CA LYS A 149 -19.31 -27.57 -34.16
C LYS A 149 -18.35 -26.47 -34.61
N SER A 150 -17.22 -26.32 -33.91
CA SER A 150 -16.19 -25.32 -34.25
C SER A 150 -15.37 -25.67 -35.49
N GLY A 151 -15.42 -26.92 -35.97
CA GLY A 151 -14.57 -27.42 -37.04
C GLY A 151 -13.11 -27.68 -36.60
N SER A 152 -12.21 -27.63 -37.59
CA SER A 152 -10.77 -27.85 -37.44
C SER A 152 -10.06 -26.64 -36.82
N PHE A 153 -9.05 -26.92 -36.01
CA PHE A 153 -8.19 -25.89 -35.39
C PHE A 153 -6.87 -25.66 -36.12
N LEU A 154 -6.65 -26.28 -37.29
CA LEU A 154 -5.41 -26.18 -38.08
C LEU A 154 -4.97 -24.74 -38.38
N GLY A 155 -5.89 -23.77 -38.46
CA GLY A 155 -5.58 -22.34 -38.62
C GLY A 155 -5.31 -21.59 -37.30
N SER A 156 -5.80 -22.12 -36.19
CA SER A 156 -5.81 -21.52 -34.85
C SER A 156 -4.70 -22.07 -33.94
N TYR A 157 -3.87 -22.98 -34.43
CA TYR A 157 -2.70 -23.50 -33.71
C TYR A 157 -1.42 -23.22 -34.50
N ALA A 158 -0.30 -23.02 -33.83
CA ALA A 158 1.02 -22.85 -34.46
C ALA A 158 2.12 -23.41 -33.55
N VAL A 159 3.13 -24.04 -34.15
CA VAL A 159 4.36 -24.45 -33.44
C VAL A 159 5.51 -23.58 -33.94
N THR A 160 6.28 -23.04 -33.01
CA THR A 160 7.45 -22.21 -33.32
C THR A 160 8.50 -22.35 -32.22
N ASP A 161 9.67 -21.76 -32.40
CA ASP A 161 10.69 -21.66 -31.36
C ASP A 161 10.70 -20.25 -30.75
N PHE A 162 11.40 -20.07 -29.63
CA PHE A 162 11.45 -18.76 -28.98
C PHE A 162 12.06 -17.67 -29.87
N GLU A 163 13.08 -17.99 -30.67
CA GLU A 163 13.72 -17.03 -31.58
C GLU A 163 12.77 -16.50 -32.67
N ASN A 164 11.78 -17.28 -33.08
CA ASN A 164 10.81 -16.89 -34.11
C ASN A 164 9.44 -16.51 -33.56
N LEU A 165 9.21 -16.63 -32.25
CA LEU A 165 7.92 -16.43 -31.59
C LEU A 165 7.28 -15.07 -31.91
N GLU A 166 8.05 -13.98 -31.90
CA GLU A 166 7.55 -12.63 -32.15
C GLU A 166 6.73 -12.52 -33.45
N LYS A 167 7.12 -13.28 -34.49
CA LYS A 167 6.46 -13.26 -35.81
C LYS A 167 5.02 -13.79 -35.78
N HIS A 168 4.66 -14.53 -34.73
CA HIS A 168 3.35 -15.16 -34.58
C HIS A 168 2.41 -14.37 -33.67
N ILE A 169 2.89 -13.33 -32.98
CA ILE A 169 2.11 -12.56 -32.01
C ILE A 169 1.42 -11.39 -32.71
N ASP A 170 0.10 -11.33 -32.54
CA ASP A 170 -0.70 -10.14 -32.88
C ASP A 170 -0.68 -9.19 -31.66
N PRO A 171 -0.03 -8.02 -31.74
CA PRO A 171 0.10 -7.10 -30.61
C PRO A 171 -1.24 -6.45 -30.23
N SER A 172 -2.25 -6.51 -31.11
CA SER A 172 -3.59 -5.95 -30.83
C SER A 172 -4.50 -6.90 -30.06
N ARG A 173 -4.18 -8.20 -30.05
CA ARG A 173 -4.98 -9.21 -29.35
C ARG A 173 -4.49 -9.39 -27.91
N PRO A 174 -5.39 -9.42 -26.92
CA PRO A 174 -5.05 -9.81 -25.55
C PRO A 174 -4.26 -11.13 -25.51
N LEU A 175 -3.21 -11.15 -24.70
CA LEU A 175 -2.27 -12.26 -24.61
C LEU A 175 -2.37 -12.96 -23.25
N ILE A 176 -2.49 -14.27 -23.27
CA ILE A 176 -2.32 -15.15 -22.12
C ILE A 176 -1.04 -15.96 -22.36
N VAL A 177 -0.21 -16.07 -21.33
CA VAL A 177 1.00 -16.91 -21.38
C VAL A 177 0.88 -17.98 -20.32
N THR A 178 1.15 -19.22 -20.69
CA THR A 178 1.30 -20.34 -19.76
C THR A 178 2.72 -20.90 -19.92
N ILE A 179 3.37 -21.15 -18.80
CA ILE A 179 4.73 -21.70 -18.74
C ILE A 179 4.66 -23.01 -17.93
N ASP A 180 4.83 -24.15 -18.59
CA ASP A 180 5.25 -25.34 -17.87
C ASP A 180 6.70 -25.13 -17.44
N LEU A 181 6.99 -25.37 -16.16
CA LEU A 181 8.35 -25.36 -15.66
C LEU A 181 9.19 -26.49 -16.26
N ASP A 182 8.56 -27.57 -16.75
CA ASP A 182 9.27 -28.65 -17.45
C ASP A 182 9.99 -28.19 -18.74
N TYR A 183 9.62 -27.03 -19.29
CA TYR A 183 10.30 -26.40 -20.43
C TYR A 183 11.79 -26.18 -20.14
N PHE A 184 12.13 -25.98 -18.87
CA PHE A 184 13.51 -25.79 -18.40
C PHE A 184 14.14 -27.07 -17.86
N ALA A 185 13.42 -28.19 -17.87
CA ALA A 185 13.88 -29.44 -17.28
C ALA A 185 15.15 -29.94 -17.95
N GLY A 186 16.04 -30.48 -17.13
CA GLY A 186 17.24 -31.15 -17.59
C GLY A 186 18.38 -30.26 -18.07
N LEU A 187 18.20 -28.94 -18.09
CA LEU A 187 19.30 -27.98 -18.13
C LEU A 187 20.01 -27.91 -16.77
N PRO A 188 21.32 -27.60 -16.70
CA PRO A 188 21.96 -27.24 -15.45
C PRO A 188 21.31 -25.99 -14.82
N ALA A 189 21.24 -25.91 -13.49
CA ALA A 189 20.56 -24.82 -12.78
C ALA A 189 20.92 -23.40 -13.26
N ALA A 190 22.21 -23.09 -13.47
CA ALA A 190 22.63 -21.79 -13.99
C ALA A 190 22.11 -21.49 -15.41
N GLN A 191 21.88 -22.52 -16.23
CA GLN A 191 21.26 -22.37 -17.55
C GLN A 191 19.73 -22.27 -17.43
N GLN A 192 19.10 -22.97 -16.47
CA GLN A 192 17.68 -22.80 -16.14
C GLN A 192 17.39 -21.35 -15.76
N GLU A 193 18.18 -20.77 -14.86
CA GLU A 193 18.05 -19.36 -14.44
C GLU A 193 18.14 -18.40 -15.62
N LYS A 194 19.13 -18.59 -16.51
CA LYS A 194 19.32 -17.75 -17.69
C LYS A 194 18.18 -17.88 -18.70
N ALA A 195 17.76 -19.10 -19.01
CA ALA A 195 16.66 -19.37 -19.93
C ALA A 195 15.33 -18.83 -19.37
N PHE A 196 15.07 -19.08 -18.09
CA PHE A 196 13.89 -18.57 -17.38
C PHE A 196 13.85 -17.05 -17.42
N ALA A 197 14.94 -16.38 -17.03
CA ALA A 197 15.01 -14.91 -17.03
C ALA A 197 14.77 -14.32 -18.43
N ARG A 198 15.26 -14.99 -19.48
CA ARG A 198 15.05 -14.57 -20.88
C ARG A 198 13.57 -14.61 -21.28
N ILE A 199 12.88 -15.73 -21.00
CA ILE A 199 11.45 -15.89 -21.27
C ILE A 199 10.63 -14.96 -20.40
N TRP A 200 10.94 -14.88 -19.11
CA TRP A 200 10.30 -13.98 -18.16
C TRP A 200 10.31 -12.54 -18.66
N ASN A 201 11.49 -12.01 -19.02
CA ASN A 201 11.64 -10.65 -19.55
C ASN A 201 10.82 -10.43 -20.81
N PHE A 202 10.85 -11.37 -21.74
CA PHE A 202 10.04 -11.31 -22.95
C PHE A 202 8.54 -11.18 -22.65
N VAL A 203 8.04 -11.99 -21.72
CA VAL A 203 6.63 -12.04 -21.33
C VAL A 203 6.21 -10.76 -20.62
N ILE A 204 6.94 -10.32 -19.60
CA ILE A 204 6.55 -9.15 -18.79
C ILE A 204 6.72 -7.82 -19.55
N GLU A 205 7.34 -7.82 -20.71
CA GLU A 205 7.45 -6.65 -21.59
C GLU A 205 6.30 -6.55 -22.60
N ARG A 206 5.38 -7.52 -22.62
CA ARG A 206 4.20 -7.48 -23.50
C ARG A 206 3.11 -6.55 -22.94
N PRO A 207 2.71 -5.48 -23.65
CA PRO A 207 1.68 -4.55 -23.18
C PRO A 207 0.27 -5.17 -23.20
N ASN A 208 0.02 -6.08 -24.14
CA ASN A 208 -1.24 -6.82 -24.28
C ASN A 208 -1.35 -8.05 -23.37
N LEU A 209 -0.37 -8.33 -22.49
CA LEU A 209 -0.44 -9.43 -21.52
C LEU A 209 -1.60 -9.21 -20.54
N ARG A 210 -2.42 -10.23 -20.34
CA ARG A 210 -3.59 -10.23 -19.44
C ARG A 210 -3.53 -11.27 -18.34
N ALA A 211 -2.82 -12.38 -18.54
CA ALA A 211 -2.59 -13.37 -17.50
C ALA A 211 -1.32 -14.16 -17.76
N LEU A 212 -0.69 -14.61 -16.67
CA LEU A 212 0.45 -15.53 -16.69
C LEU A 212 0.16 -16.72 -15.77
N THR A 213 0.30 -17.94 -16.28
CA THR A 213 0.17 -19.15 -15.46
C THR A 213 1.45 -19.98 -15.48
N PHE A 214 1.71 -20.67 -14.37
CA PHE A 214 2.81 -21.63 -14.23
C PHE A 214 2.24 -22.99 -13.82
N ALA A 215 2.68 -24.03 -14.52
CA ALA A 215 2.42 -25.41 -14.16
C ALA A 215 3.71 -26.07 -13.65
N ILE A 216 3.62 -26.83 -12.56
CA ILE A 216 4.73 -27.65 -12.05
C ILE A 216 4.47 -29.11 -12.43
N SER A 217 4.66 -29.47 -13.69
CA SER A 217 4.36 -30.82 -14.21
C SER A 217 5.30 -31.90 -13.67
N ARG A 218 5.03 -32.34 -12.45
CA ARG A 218 5.96 -33.17 -11.66
C ARG A 218 6.45 -34.44 -12.38
N PRO A 219 5.63 -35.19 -13.17
CA PRO A 219 6.12 -36.35 -13.91
C PRO A 219 7.30 -36.07 -14.83
N TYR A 220 7.37 -34.88 -15.44
CA TYR A 220 8.42 -34.52 -16.41
C TYR A 220 9.66 -33.89 -15.75
N LEU A 221 9.62 -33.63 -14.44
CA LEU A 221 10.74 -33.10 -13.68
C LEU A 221 11.59 -34.23 -13.08
N LYS A 222 12.91 -34.07 -13.13
CA LYS A 222 13.87 -35.12 -12.74
C LYS A 222 13.87 -35.41 -11.25
N SER A 223 13.62 -34.40 -10.42
CA SER A 223 13.65 -34.54 -8.96
C SER A 223 12.80 -33.48 -8.24
N ASP A 224 12.60 -33.68 -6.93
CA ASP A 224 11.92 -32.69 -6.09
C ASP A 224 12.76 -31.41 -6.02
N GLU A 225 14.09 -31.50 -6.01
CA GLU A 225 14.98 -30.34 -6.01
C GLU A 225 14.82 -29.48 -7.27
N GLU A 226 14.71 -30.10 -8.45
CA GLU A 226 14.47 -29.38 -9.71
C GLU A 226 13.11 -28.65 -9.68
N ALA A 227 12.06 -29.33 -9.22
CA ALA A 227 10.72 -28.73 -9.10
C ALA A 227 10.70 -27.53 -8.16
N HIS A 228 11.31 -27.65 -6.97
CA HIS A 228 11.38 -26.54 -6.02
C HIS A 228 12.29 -25.40 -6.51
N HIS A 229 13.36 -25.71 -7.25
CA HIS A 229 14.24 -24.69 -7.82
C HIS A 229 13.49 -23.84 -8.87
N LEU A 230 12.79 -24.49 -9.80
CA LEU A 230 12.02 -23.78 -10.84
C LEU A 230 10.84 -23.01 -10.24
N LEU A 231 10.14 -23.57 -9.24
CA LEU A 231 9.12 -22.84 -8.50
C LEU A 231 9.71 -21.60 -7.80
N LYS A 232 10.91 -21.71 -7.22
CA LYS A 232 11.60 -20.57 -6.62
C LYS A 232 11.85 -19.48 -7.65
N LEU A 233 12.26 -19.81 -8.88
CA LEU A 233 12.46 -18.83 -9.95
C LEU A 233 11.15 -18.14 -10.35
N ALA A 234 10.09 -18.91 -10.58
CA ALA A 234 8.77 -18.38 -10.95
C ALA A 234 8.21 -17.47 -9.87
N LEU A 235 8.17 -17.94 -8.62
CA LEU A 235 7.63 -17.17 -7.50
C LEU A 235 8.46 -15.92 -7.21
N THR A 236 9.80 -16.02 -7.20
CA THR A 236 10.67 -14.86 -6.94
C THR A 236 10.51 -13.81 -8.04
N SER A 237 10.43 -14.23 -9.30
CA SER A 237 10.24 -13.31 -10.42
C SER A 237 8.87 -12.62 -10.38
N ALA A 238 7.80 -13.36 -10.04
CA ALA A 238 6.47 -12.79 -9.82
C ALA A 238 6.45 -11.78 -8.67
N LEU A 239 7.12 -12.08 -7.56
CA LEU A 239 7.24 -11.17 -6.41
C LEU A 239 8.00 -9.88 -6.74
N LEU A 240 8.91 -9.89 -7.72
CA LEU A 240 9.59 -8.68 -8.19
C LEU A 240 8.72 -7.76 -9.07
N LEU A 241 7.49 -8.17 -9.41
CA LEU A 241 6.47 -7.32 -10.01
C LEU A 241 5.55 -6.77 -8.91
N PRO A 242 5.63 -5.48 -8.55
CA PRO A 242 4.78 -4.93 -7.50
C PRO A 242 3.29 -4.96 -7.88
N THR A 243 2.95 -4.86 -9.16
CA THR A 243 1.55 -4.88 -9.65
C THR A 243 1.03 -6.29 -9.97
N ALA A 244 1.74 -7.36 -9.58
CA ALA A 244 1.27 -8.72 -9.77
C ALA A 244 0.39 -9.19 -8.60
N GLN A 245 -0.73 -9.84 -8.94
CA GLN A 245 -1.54 -10.61 -8.00
C GLN A 245 -1.15 -12.07 -8.11
N ILE A 246 -0.57 -12.63 -7.05
CA ILE A 246 -0.03 -13.98 -7.07
C ILE A 246 -1.00 -14.92 -6.37
N GLU A 247 -1.54 -15.86 -7.12
CA GLU A 247 -2.33 -16.97 -6.63
C GLU A 247 -1.51 -18.26 -6.77
N PHE A 248 -1.28 -18.94 -5.65
CA PHE A 248 -0.52 -20.18 -5.59
C PHE A 248 -1.39 -21.26 -4.97
N GLU A 249 -1.66 -22.33 -5.71
CA GLU A 249 -2.52 -23.43 -5.26
C GLU A 249 -1.71 -24.71 -5.06
N PRO A 250 -1.00 -24.86 -3.92
CA PRO A 250 -0.09 -25.99 -3.69
C PRO A 250 -0.77 -27.27 -3.18
N PHE A 251 -2.08 -27.23 -2.89
CA PHE A 251 -2.81 -28.35 -2.29
C PHE A 251 -3.90 -28.91 -3.19
N LEU A 252 -4.13 -28.24 -4.32
CA LEU A 252 -5.28 -28.51 -5.18
C LEU A 252 -4.90 -29.60 -6.18
N THR A 253 -5.12 -30.85 -5.80
CA THR A 253 -4.81 -31.98 -6.68
C THR A 253 -5.95 -32.25 -7.67
N VAL A 254 -5.61 -32.47 -8.93
CA VAL A 254 -6.56 -32.90 -9.95
C VAL A 254 -6.71 -34.42 -9.89
N ALA A 255 -7.96 -34.91 -10.01
CA ALA A 255 -8.25 -36.33 -10.03
C ALA A 255 -7.68 -36.96 -11.31
N ASN A 256 -6.49 -37.57 -11.17
CA ASN A 256 -5.67 -38.29 -12.14
C ASN A 256 -4.78 -37.41 -13.05
N ASP A 257 -3.52 -37.83 -13.22
CA ASP A 257 -2.63 -37.38 -14.29
C ASP A 257 -2.53 -38.53 -15.31
N HIS A 258 -2.94 -38.25 -16.55
CA HIS A 258 -2.89 -39.20 -17.66
C HIS A 258 -1.98 -38.72 -18.80
N SER A 259 -0.95 -37.93 -18.50
CA SER A 259 0.15 -37.65 -19.42
C SER A 259 0.78 -38.96 -19.92
N ASN A 260 1.47 -38.91 -21.06
CA ASN A 260 2.09 -40.11 -21.64
C ASN A 260 3.11 -40.72 -20.67
N LEU A 261 3.92 -39.88 -20.03
CA LEU A 261 4.86 -40.33 -19.02
C LEU A 261 4.14 -40.88 -17.78
N ALA A 262 3.07 -40.25 -17.31
CA ALA A 262 2.27 -40.81 -16.22
C ALA A 262 1.70 -42.19 -16.56
N LYS A 263 1.14 -42.37 -17.77
CA LYS A 263 0.66 -43.68 -18.25
C LYS A 263 1.78 -44.71 -18.30
N GLU A 264 2.96 -44.35 -18.80
CA GLU A 264 4.12 -45.24 -18.83
C GLU A 264 4.54 -45.68 -17.42
N LEU A 265 4.59 -44.75 -16.47
CA LEU A 265 4.89 -45.04 -15.06
C LEU A 265 3.83 -45.95 -14.44
N MET A 266 2.54 -45.67 -14.70
CA MET A 266 1.43 -46.50 -14.23
C MET A 266 1.49 -47.93 -14.80
N VAL A 267 1.81 -48.09 -16.09
CA VAL A 267 2.01 -49.41 -16.72
C VAL A 267 3.16 -50.17 -16.08
N LYS A 268 4.22 -49.48 -15.67
CA LYS A 268 5.35 -50.05 -14.92
C LYS A 268 5.02 -50.33 -13.44
N GLY A 269 3.84 -49.94 -12.95
CA GLY A 269 3.45 -50.06 -11.55
C GLY A 269 4.16 -49.05 -10.62
N GLU A 270 4.74 -48.01 -11.19
CA GLU A 270 5.43 -46.95 -10.46
C GLU A 270 4.44 -45.92 -9.92
N LYS A 271 4.73 -45.33 -8.75
CA LYS A 271 3.91 -44.28 -8.17
C LYS A 271 4.13 -42.98 -8.95
N LEU A 272 3.05 -42.34 -9.39
CA LEU A 272 3.13 -41.03 -10.02
C LEU A 272 3.76 -40.01 -9.05
N PRO A 273 4.79 -39.27 -9.50
CA PRO A 273 5.40 -38.26 -8.66
C PRO A 273 4.43 -37.08 -8.53
N ALA A 274 4.29 -36.55 -7.31
CA ALA A 274 3.42 -35.42 -6.99
C ALA A 274 4.25 -34.32 -6.35
N PHE A 275 3.91 -33.06 -6.63
CA PHE A 275 4.56 -31.93 -5.99
C PHE A 275 4.14 -31.88 -4.51
N ASP A 276 5.10 -31.67 -3.60
CA ASP A 276 4.84 -31.58 -2.17
C ASP A 276 5.51 -30.34 -1.60
N VAL A 277 4.73 -29.25 -1.52
CA VAL A 277 5.19 -27.96 -0.96
C VAL A 277 5.72 -28.11 0.47
N MET A 278 5.27 -29.11 1.23
CA MET A 278 5.74 -29.33 2.61
C MET A 278 7.23 -29.65 2.67
N ARG A 279 7.80 -30.19 1.58
CA ARG A 279 9.22 -30.52 1.43
C ARG A 279 10.05 -29.37 0.86
N ALA A 280 9.48 -28.17 0.74
CA ALA A 280 10.17 -27.02 0.19
C ALA A 280 11.52 -26.77 0.88
N PRO A 281 12.59 -26.51 0.10
CA PRO A 281 13.91 -26.22 0.66
C PRO A 281 13.86 -24.94 1.50
N ALA A 282 14.83 -24.78 2.40
CA ALA A 282 14.86 -23.69 3.37
C ALA A 282 14.79 -22.29 2.71
N GLU A 283 15.45 -22.10 1.56
CA GLU A 283 15.40 -20.83 0.82
C GLU A 283 13.99 -20.50 0.29
N LEU A 284 13.29 -21.48 -0.29
CA LEU A 284 11.94 -21.28 -0.81
C LEU A 284 10.96 -21.00 0.33
N ARG A 285 11.09 -21.75 1.45
CA ARG A 285 10.29 -21.49 2.65
C ARG A 285 10.52 -20.07 3.19
N ALA A 286 11.77 -19.63 3.26
CA ALA A 286 12.11 -18.29 3.71
C ALA A 286 11.49 -17.20 2.82
N ARG A 287 11.55 -17.37 1.48
CA ARG A 287 10.92 -16.45 0.52
C ARG A 287 9.40 -16.41 0.62
N ILE A 288 8.75 -17.57 0.75
CA ILE A 288 7.29 -17.64 0.93
C ILE A 288 6.89 -16.94 2.22
N LEU A 289 7.63 -17.15 3.32
CA LEU A 289 7.31 -16.54 4.61
C LEU A 289 7.46 -15.01 4.56
N SER A 290 8.55 -14.49 4.01
CA SER A 290 8.85 -13.05 3.96
C SER A 290 7.83 -12.26 3.14
N GLU A 291 7.25 -12.89 2.11
CA GLU A 291 6.31 -12.27 1.18
C GLU A 291 4.90 -12.91 1.25
N SER A 292 4.58 -13.59 2.35
CA SER A 292 3.33 -14.35 2.50
C SER A 292 2.07 -13.49 2.35
N LYS A 293 2.15 -12.19 2.63
CA LYS A 293 1.04 -11.24 2.44
C LYS A 293 0.72 -10.99 0.95
N ARG A 294 1.68 -11.20 0.05
CA ARG A 294 1.52 -11.04 -1.41
C ARG A 294 1.13 -12.34 -2.13
N ILE A 295 1.06 -13.45 -1.40
CA ILE A 295 0.72 -14.77 -1.95
C ILE A 295 -0.66 -15.18 -1.44
N THR A 296 -1.61 -15.27 -2.35
CA THR A 296 -2.95 -15.76 -2.05
C THR A 296 -3.04 -17.27 -2.29
N VAL A 297 -3.61 -17.99 -1.32
CA VAL A 297 -4.00 -19.39 -1.46
C VAL A 297 -5.48 -19.48 -1.13
N ARG A 298 -6.31 -19.79 -2.12
CA ARG A 298 -7.77 -19.87 -1.95
C ARG A 298 -8.16 -21.25 -1.47
N HIS A 299 -7.59 -22.31 -2.06
CA HIS A 299 -7.95 -23.67 -1.68
C HIS A 299 -7.23 -24.12 -0.40
N ASP A 300 -8.01 -24.59 0.58
CA ASP A 300 -7.52 -24.98 1.91
C ASP A 300 -6.61 -23.92 2.55
N ALA A 301 -7.05 -22.66 2.52
CA ALA A 301 -6.37 -21.54 3.17
C ALA A 301 -6.06 -21.81 4.66
N ALA A 302 -6.88 -22.62 5.33
CA ALA A 302 -6.63 -23.06 6.70
C ALA A 302 -5.37 -23.94 6.81
N ARG A 303 -5.14 -24.88 5.89
CA ARG A 303 -3.91 -25.67 5.83
C ARG A 303 -2.72 -24.81 5.45
N TRP A 304 -2.88 -23.88 4.51
CA TRP A 304 -1.83 -22.91 4.18
C TRP A 304 -1.36 -22.13 5.42
N GLN A 305 -2.30 -21.57 6.19
CA GLN A 305 -1.99 -20.82 7.41
C GLN A 305 -1.36 -21.70 8.49
N ARG A 306 -1.77 -22.97 8.62
CA ARG A 306 -1.09 -23.93 9.51
C ARG A 306 0.34 -24.20 9.04
N LEU A 307 0.57 -24.35 7.74
CA LEU A 307 1.89 -24.59 7.16
C LEU A 307 2.82 -23.40 7.39
N LEU A 308 2.36 -22.18 7.11
CA LEU A 308 3.14 -20.96 7.38
C LEU A 308 3.50 -20.84 8.85
N ARG A 309 2.56 -21.11 9.78
CA ARG A 309 2.85 -21.13 11.23
C ARG A 309 3.86 -22.21 11.61
N GLN A 310 3.79 -23.38 10.97
CA GLN A 310 4.75 -24.46 11.21
C GLN A 310 6.16 -24.09 10.73
N TRP A 311 6.29 -23.43 9.59
CA TRP A 311 7.60 -22.95 9.10
C TRP A 311 8.10 -21.72 9.85
N ASN A 312 7.19 -20.90 10.37
CA ASN A 312 7.50 -19.73 11.18
C ASN A 312 7.80 -20.11 12.64
N GLU A 313 8.78 -20.98 12.84
CA GLU A 313 9.23 -21.40 14.17
C GLU A 313 9.79 -20.19 14.94
N ALA A 314 9.00 -19.60 15.86
CA ALA A 314 9.24 -18.55 16.89
C ALA A 314 10.14 -17.33 16.57
N THR A 315 11.25 -17.51 15.86
CA THR A 315 12.22 -16.48 15.53
C THR A 315 11.83 -15.74 14.27
N GLN A 316 11.31 -14.52 14.45
CA GLN A 316 11.05 -13.58 13.37
C GLN A 316 12.29 -12.73 13.09
N SER A 317 12.40 -12.24 11.86
CA SER A 317 13.46 -11.30 11.49
C SER A 317 12.87 -10.14 10.71
N HIS A 318 13.25 -8.94 11.08
CA HIS A 318 12.85 -7.71 10.40
C HIS A 318 14.04 -6.76 10.27
N LEU A 319 13.89 -5.77 9.40
CA LEU A 319 14.83 -4.67 9.32
C LEU A 319 14.26 -3.47 10.06
N GLN A 320 15.13 -2.72 10.72
CA GLN A 320 14.80 -1.42 11.31
C GLN A 320 15.91 -0.41 11.07
N VAL A 321 15.62 0.88 11.17
CA VAL A 321 16.66 1.92 11.24
C VAL A 321 16.89 2.26 12.71
N LYS A 322 18.14 2.15 13.19
CA LYS A 322 18.45 2.38 14.59
C LYS A 322 18.03 3.77 15.05
N ASN A 323 17.49 3.83 16.28
CA ASN A 323 17.04 5.05 16.94
C ASN A 323 15.98 5.84 16.16
N ARG A 324 15.25 5.16 15.26
CA ARG A 324 14.16 5.74 14.48
C ARG A 324 12.99 4.76 14.48
N GLN A 325 11.87 5.25 13.99
CA GLN A 325 10.67 4.47 13.78
C GLN A 325 10.13 4.74 12.37
N ALA A 326 9.45 3.76 11.79
CA ALA A 326 8.74 3.94 10.54
C ALA A 326 7.56 4.91 10.73
N SER A 327 7.26 5.67 9.68
CA SER A 327 5.99 6.38 9.55
C SER A 327 4.82 5.39 9.51
N THR A 328 3.61 5.91 9.62
CA THR A 328 2.34 5.18 9.66
C THR A 328 2.08 4.42 8.36
N ASP A 329 2.66 4.84 7.23
CA ASP A 329 2.64 4.09 5.97
C ASP A 329 3.78 3.04 5.87
N ASN A 330 4.42 2.70 7.00
CA ASN A 330 5.56 1.78 7.11
C ASN A 330 6.81 2.21 6.32
N VAL A 331 6.91 3.47 5.92
CA VAL A 331 8.11 4.03 5.26
C VAL A 331 9.03 4.67 6.29
N TRP A 332 10.32 4.35 6.21
CA TRP A 332 11.35 4.95 7.06
C TRP A 332 11.84 6.23 6.40
N ARG A 333 11.48 7.39 6.96
CA ARG A 333 11.87 8.71 6.43
C ARG A 333 13.00 9.32 7.23
N MET A 334 13.98 9.93 6.55
CA MET A 334 15.03 10.68 7.22
C MET A 334 15.67 11.77 6.33
N PRO A 335 16.22 12.84 6.93
CA PRO A 335 17.02 13.81 6.19
C PRO A 335 18.26 13.15 5.56
N ALA A 336 18.57 13.53 4.32
CA ALA A 336 19.66 12.94 3.55
C ALA A 336 21.05 13.17 4.18
N HIS A 337 21.24 14.25 4.95
CA HIS A 337 22.53 14.54 5.59
C HIS A 337 22.76 13.77 6.90
N GLU A 338 21.73 13.13 7.46
CA GLU A 338 21.86 12.41 8.73
C GLU A 338 22.43 11.00 8.50
N PRO A 339 23.38 10.54 9.33
CA PRO A 339 23.84 9.16 9.27
C PRO A 339 22.72 8.20 9.68
N ALA A 340 22.77 6.99 9.11
CA ALA A 340 21.84 5.92 9.42
C ALA A 340 22.56 4.57 9.53
N GLU A 341 22.02 3.72 10.39
CA GLU A 341 22.39 2.31 10.50
C GLU A 341 21.11 1.49 10.38
N ILE A 342 21.06 0.63 9.36
CA ILE A 342 19.97 -0.32 9.17
C ILE A 342 20.36 -1.61 9.87
N GLU A 343 19.54 -2.07 10.81
CA GLU A 343 19.80 -3.24 11.63
C GLU A 343 18.88 -4.39 11.23
N LEU A 344 19.47 -5.57 11.05
CA LEU A 344 18.76 -6.84 11.02
C LEU A 344 18.51 -7.28 12.47
N VAL A 345 17.24 -7.27 12.86
CA VAL A 345 16.80 -7.76 14.18
C VAL A 345 16.28 -9.17 14.02
N ALA A 346 16.76 -10.07 14.87
CA ALA A 346 16.23 -11.44 14.99
C ALA A 346 15.68 -11.64 16.41
N GLU A 347 14.44 -12.08 16.51
CA GLU A 347 13.76 -12.31 17.78
C GLU A 347 13.84 -13.79 18.19
N PRO A 348 13.98 -14.14 19.48
CA PRO A 348 14.39 -13.27 20.56
C PRO A 348 15.83 -12.77 20.32
N TRP A 349 16.10 -11.54 20.77
CA TRP A 349 17.33 -10.76 20.64
C TRP A 349 18.65 -11.50 20.96
N THR A 350 18.57 -12.68 21.54
CA THR A 350 19.69 -13.58 21.84
C THR A 350 20.21 -14.35 20.64
N ALA A 351 19.41 -14.51 19.58
CA ALA A 351 19.79 -15.28 18.40
C ALA A 351 20.74 -14.49 17.50
N LYS A 352 21.97 -14.98 17.30
CA LYS A 352 22.95 -14.36 16.40
C LYS A 352 22.86 -14.97 15.02
N ALA A 353 22.80 -14.10 14.00
CA ALA A 353 22.91 -14.52 12.61
C ALA A 353 24.32 -15.03 12.30
N GLN A 354 24.40 -16.21 11.67
CA GLN A 354 25.63 -16.92 11.32
C GLN A 354 26.17 -16.48 9.94
N LYS A 355 25.26 -16.14 9.03
CA LYS A 355 25.55 -15.63 7.68
C LYS A 355 24.47 -14.61 7.35
N ILE A 356 24.84 -13.47 6.76
CA ILE A 356 23.91 -12.41 6.33
C ILE A 356 24.21 -12.02 4.89
N GLU A 357 23.14 -11.85 4.11
CA GLU A 357 23.14 -11.34 2.74
C GLU A 357 22.16 -10.17 2.67
N TRP A 358 22.64 -9.00 2.24
CA TRP A 358 21.82 -7.81 2.05
C TRP A 358 21.46 -7.63 0.58
N PHE A 359 20.23 -7.18 0.32
CA PHE A 359 19.74 -6.95 -1.04
C PHE A 359 19.05 -5.58 -1.13
N ALA A 360 19.39 -4.83 -2.17
CA ALA A 360 18.68 -3.64 -2.59
C ALA A 360 17.73 -3.96 -3.75
N LEU A 361 16.50 -3.44 -3.68
CA LEU A 361 15.55 -3.48 -4.78
C LEU A 361 15.55 -2.12 -5.47
N THR A 362 15.97 -2.09 -6.75
CA THR A 362 16.07 -0.88 -7.57
C THR A 362 15.14 -0.99 -8.78
N PRO A 363 14.56 0.12 -9.30
CA PRO A 363 13.66 0.01 -10.44
C PRO A 363 14.38 -0.60 -11.64
N LYS A 364 13.77 -1.62 -12.24
CA LYS A 364 14.31 -2.25 -13.45
C LYS A 364 14.19 -1.35 -14.67
N TYR A 365 13.10 -0.61 -14.75
CA TYR A 365 12.79 0.29 -15.85
C TYR A 365 12.70 1.71 -15.32
N LEU A 366 13.33 2.68 -16.01
CA LEU A 366 13.25 4.09 -15.64
C LEU A 366 11.88 4.71 -15.92
N ARG A 367 11.10 4.08 -16.81
CA ARG A 367 9.77 4.54 -17.20
C ARG A 367 8.86 3.37 -17.55
N CYS A 368 7.60 3.47 -17.16
CA CYS A 368 6.55 2.53 -17.53
C CYS A 368 5.30 3.27 -18.00
N ASN A 369 4.52 2.59 -18.84
CA ASN A 369 3.17 2.98 -19.24
C ASN A 369 2.21 1.88 -18.82
N ILE A 370 1.44 2.11 -17.77
CA ILE A 370 0.49 1.12 -17.25
C ILE A 370 -0.92 1.27 -17.85
N THR A 371 -1.09 2.21 -18.78
CA THR A 371 -2.33 2.42 -19.52
C THR A 371 -2.34 1.58 -20.80
N ASP A 372 -3.53 1.32 -21.35
CA ASP A 372 -3.69 0.68 -22.66
C ASP A 372 -3.42 1.64 -23.85
N LEU A 373 -2.98 2.88 -23.58
CA LEU A 373 -2.73 3.87 -24.63
C LEU A 373 -1.46 3.54 -25.42
N SER A 374 -1.56 3.62 -26.74
CA SER A 374 -0.43 3.38 -27.65
C SER A 374 0.60 4.51 -27.57
N GLY A 375 1.85 4.22 -27.96
CA GLY A 375 2.95 5.20 -27.94
C GLY A 375 2.63 6.51 -28.68
N ASP A 376 1.87 6.43 -29.77
CA ASP A 376 1.45 7.60 -30.57
C ASP A 376 0.42 8.47 -29.85
N GLN A 377 -0.37 7.90 -28.93
CA GLN A 377 -1.38 8.62 -28.15
C GLN A 377 -0.77 9.38 -26.96
N VAL A 378 0.36 8.91 -26.44
CA VAL A 378 1.00 9.43 -25.23
C VAL A 378 2.29 10.21 -25.49
N GLY A 379 2.89 10.07 -26.67
CA GLY A 379 4.00 10.89 -27.18
C GLY A 379 5.36 10.66 -26.51
N PHE A 380 5.46 10.86 -25.19
CA PHE A 380 6.72 10.87 -24.43
C PHE A 380 7.03 9.55 -23.68
N VAL A 381 6.12 8.56 -23.68
CA VAL A 381 6.34 7.21 -23.13
C VAL A 381 6.34 6.10 -24.19
N ALA A 382 6.70 6.44 -25.44
CA ALA A 382 6.93 5.44 -26.47
C ALA A 382 7.98 4.41 -26.01
N ASN A 383 7.70 3.12 -26.24
CA ASN A 383 8.54 1.99 -25.84
C ASN A 383 8.82 1.91 -24.32
N ALA A 384 7.96 2.48 -23.47
CA ALA A 384 8.03 2.27 -22.03
C ALA A 384 7.62 0.84 -21.66
N ALA A 385 8.20 0.29 -20.60
CA ALA A 385 7.76 -1.01 -20.09
C ALA A 385 6.28 -0.94 -19.69
N PRO A 386 5.48 -1.98 -19.92
CA PRO A 386 4.04 -1.94 -19.62
C PRO A 386 3.72 -2.02 -18.13
N ARG A 387 4.73 -2.26 -17.28
CA ARG A 387 4.57 -2.45 -15.85
C ARG A 387 5.90 -2.21 -15.11
N PRO A 388 5.84 -1.72 -13.86
CA PRO A 388 7.01 -1.63 -13.01
C PRO A 388 7.54 -3.02 -12.63
N ALA A 389 8.85 -3.10 -12.40
CA ALA A 389 9.53 -4.30 -11.92
C ALA A 389 10.77 -3.89 -11.12
N TRP A 390 11.18 -4.73 -10.18
CA TRP A 390 12.39 -4.53 -9.38
C TRP A 390 13.55 -5.39 -9.89
N ASN A 391 14.73 -4.80 -9.95
CA ASN A 391 16.00 -5.54 -9.95
C ASN A 391 16.41 -5.80 -8.51
N GLU A 392 16.95 -6.97 -8.26
CA GLU A 392 17.54 -7.32 -6.98
C GLU A 392 19.07 -7.28 -7.06
N LEU A 393 19.68 -6.39 -6.29
CA LEU A 393 21.12 -6.18 -6.25
C LEU A 393 21.66 -6.60 -4.89
N GLN A 394 22.56 -7.58 -4.89
CA GLN A 394 23.24 -7.99 -3.66
C GLN A 394 24.24 -6.90 -3.23
N ILE A 395 24.18 -6.51 -1.96
CA ILE A 395 25.09 -5.54 -1.35
C ILE A 395 26.25 -6.31 -0.72
N ASP A 396 27.48 -5.86 -1.01
CA ASP A 396 28.71 -6.40 -0.42
C ASP A 396 28.86 -5.93 1.04
N HIS A 397 28.09 -6.57 1.93
CA HIS A 397 28.09 -6.35 3.36
C HIS A 397 27.54 -7.60 4.07
N HIS A 398 28.09 -7.94 5.24
CA HIS A 398 27.78 -9.21 5.92
C HIS A 398 27.51 -9.09 7.42
N ASP A 399 27.58 -7.88 7.99
CA ASP A 399 27.24 -7.67 9.40
C ASP A 399 25.73 -7.48 9.60
N SER A 400 25.26 -7.63 10.84
CA SER A 400 23.86 -7.39 11.23
C SER A 400 23.46 -5.92 11.18
N VAL A 401 24.42 -5.02 11.02
CA VAL A 401 24.19 -3.58 10.90
C VAL A 401 24.79 -3.13 9.57
N LEU A 402 23.96 -2.63 8.67
CA LEU A 402 24.32 -2.04 7.40
C LEU A 402 24.43 -0.51 7.54
N PRO A 403 25.63 0.08 7.48
CA PRO A 403 25.79 1.52 7.50
C PRO A 403 25.28 2.16 6.21
N ILE A 404 24.66 3.34 6.30
CA ILE A 404 24.12 4.05 5.13
C ILE A 404 25.18 4.29 4.04
N THR A 405 26.44 4.46 4.42
CA THR A 405 27.57 4.68 3.51
C THR A 405 27.82 3.54 2.53
N LYS A 406 27.33 2.32 2.81
CA LYS A 406 27.42 1.17 1.92
C LYS A 406 26.39 1.19 0.79
N ILE A 407 25.31 1.94 0.95
CA ILE A 407 24.18 2.02 0.01
C ILE A 407 23.91 3.44 -0.49
N ASP A 408 24.75 4.39 -0.08
CA ASP A 408 24.62 5.80 -0.43
C ASP A 408 24.68 6.05 -1.94
N SER A 409 25.45 5.24 -2.67
CA SER A 409 25.55 5.29 -4.13
C SER A 409 24.30 4.80 -4.88
N LEU A 410 23.34 4.19 -4.18
CA LEU A 410 22.06 3.74 -4.72
C LEU A 410 20.98 4.83 -4.63
N PHE A 411 21.23 5.91 -3.90
CA PHE A 411 20.39 7.12 -3.90
C PHE A 411 20.82 8.09 -5.01
N ASP A 412 20.12 9.23 -5.11
CA ASP A 412 20.55 10.33 -5.98
C ASP A 412 22.01 10.72 -5.66
N ARG A 413 22.86 10.80 -6.68
CA ARG A 413 24.32 10.99 -6.50
C ARG A 413 24.71 12.39 -6.05
N HIS A 414 23.83 13.38 -6.19
CA HIS A 414 24.13 14.76 -5.87
C HIS A 414 23.57 15.15 -4.50
N LEU A 415 22.35 14.72 -4.20
CA LEU A 415 21.64 15.04 -2.98
C LEU A 415 21.65 13.93 -1.94
N HIS A 416 22.04 12.70 -2.31
CA HIS A 416 21.96 11.52 -1.46
C HIS A 416 20.53 11.27 -0.93
N CYS A 417 19.52 11.67 -1.70
CA CYS A 417 18.10 11.58 -1.41
C CYS A 417 17.38 10.59 -2.34
N GLY A 418 16.10 10.33 -2.06
CA GLY A 418 15.26 9.41 -2.81
C GLY A 418 14.84 8.18 -2.01
N SER A 419 14.30 7.21 -2.71
CA SER A 419 13.72 5.98 -2.19
C SER A 419 14.61 4.77 -2.50
N LEU A 420 14.82 3.92 -1.50
CA LEU A 420 15.51 2.65 -1.64
C LEU A 420 14.78 1.57 -0.85
N ARG A 421 14.62 0.40 -1.47
CA ARG A 421 14.03 -0.78 -0.83
C ARG A 421 15.12 -1.77 -0.47
N LEU A 422 15.04 -2.33 0.74
CA LEU A 422 16.04 -3.21 1.30
C LEU A 422 15.39 -4.47 1.86
N ARG A 423 16.07 -5.60 1.73
CA ARG A 423 15.74 -6.83 2.47
C ARG A 423 17.03 -7.54 2.84
N ALA A 424 16.96 -8.40 3.85
CA ALA A 424 18.08 -9.25 4.22
C ALA A 424 17.67 -10.72 4.23
N ARG A 425 18.63 -11.58 3.94
CA ARG A 425 18.58 -13.01 4.22
C ARG A 425 19.62 -13.33 5.27
N ALA A 426 19.26 -14.11 6.27
CA ALA A 426 20.18 -14.54 7.29
C ALA A 426 20.01 -16.01 7.67
N VAL A 427 21.09 -16.63 8.13
CA VAL A 427 21.03 -17.94 8.78
C VAL A 427 21.00 -17.71 10.29
N VAL A 428 19.87 -18.02 10.92
CA VAL A 428 19.67 -17.88 12.37
C VAL A 428 19.32 -19.25 12.93
N ASP A 429 20.09 -19.73 13.91
CA ASP A 429 19.96 -21.08 14.48
C ASP A 429 19.93 -22.21 13.43
N GLY A 430 20.79 -22.09 12.41
CA GLY A 430 20.88 -23.05 11.30
C GLY A 430 19.71 -22.99 10.31
N LYS A 431 18.77 -22.05 10.47
CA LYS A 431 17.62 -21.84 9.56
C LYS A 431 17.79 -20.60 8.73
N ILE A 432 17.45 -20.69 7.45
CA ILE A 432 17.42 -19.54 6.54
C ILE A 432 16.16 -18.72 6.84
N ARG A 433 16.34 -17.43 7.06
CA ARG A 433 15.29 -16.42 7.26
C ARG A 433 15.47 -15.33 6.24
N GLU A 434 14.37 -14.77 5.78
CA GLU A 434 14.35 -13.56 4.98
C GLU A 434 13.44 -12.55 5.66
N THR A 435 13.85 -11.29 5.64
CA THR A 435 13.03 -10.19 6.17
C THR A 435 11.98 -9.79 5.13
N PRO A 436 10.84 -9.23 5.55
CA PRO A 436 10.05 -8.35 4.70
C PRO A 436 10.91 -7.21 4.13
N VAL A 437 10.43 -6.60 3.05
CA VAL A 437 11.07 -5.41 2.46
C VAL A 437 10.88 -4.19 3.37
N LEU A 438 11.98 -3.51 3.68
CA LEU A 438 11.99 -2.19 4.29
C LEU A 438 12.11 -1.12 3.21
N GLU A 439 11.25 -0.10 3.25
CA GLU A 439 11.35 1.07 2.39
C GLU A 439 11.97 2.25 3.14
N LEU A 440 13.11 2.73 2.65
CA LEU A 440 13.87 3.86 3.19
C LEU A 440 13.77 5.04 2.22
N ARG A 441 13.30 6.20 2.70
CA ARG A 441 13.25 7.46 1.96
C ARG A 441 14.10 8.53 2.61
N ARG A 442 15.08 9.03 1.86
CA ARG A 442 15.93 10.15 2.24
C ARG A 442 15.47 11.41 1.55
N PHE A 443 15.45 12.54 2.25
CA PHE A 443 14.96 13.80 1.69
C PHE A 443 15.86 14.99 1.99
N THR A 444 15.77 16.01 1.14
CA THR A 444 16.40 17.31 1.35
C THR A 444 15.35 18.43 1.31
N GLY A 445 15.63 19.52 2.01
CA GLY A 445 14.65 20.60 2.20
C GLY A 445 13.63 20.27 3.28
N SER A 446 12.46 20.93 3.21
CA SER A 446 11.37 20.79 4.17
C SER A 446 10.02 20.86 3.47
N GLY A 447 8.98 20.37 4.14
CA GLY A 447 7.59 20.40 3.67
C GLY A 447 7.44 19.82 2.26
N PHE A 448 6.88 20.60 1.34
CA PHE A 448 6.66 20.21 -0.05
C PHE A 448 7.95 19.75 -0.76
N ARG A 449 9.08 20.44 -0.58
CA ARG A 449 10.34 20.08 -1.25
C ARG A 449 10.96 18.78 -0.71
N ALA A 450 10.80 18.51 0.59
CA ALA A 450 11.17 17.22 1.17
C ALA A 450 10.36 16.09 0.50
N ALA A 451 9.04 16.24 0.42
CA ALA A 451 8.16 15.23 -0.20
C ALA A 451 8.45 15.00 -1.70
N ILE A 452 8.92 16.02 -2.41
CA ILE A 452 9.40 15.91 -3.79
C ILE A 452 10.68 15.06 -3.87
N THR A 453 11.66 15.33 -3.01
CA THR A 453 12.97 14.65 -3.06
C THR A 453 12.92 13.21 -2.55
N GLU A 454 11.96 12.86 -1.70
CA GLU A 454 11.67 11.47 -1.29
C GLU A 454 11.35 10.53 -2.47
N GLN A 455 10.79 11.07 -3.55
CA GLN A 455 10.37 10.29 -4.72
C GLN A 455 11.52 9.97 -5.69
N PHE A 456 12.72 10.53 -5.47
CA PHE A 456 13.88 10.26 -6.34
C PHE A 456 14.23 8.77 -6.31
N GLY A 457 14.71 8.23 -7.43
CA GLY A 457 14.94 6.79 -7.56
C GLY A 457 13.68 5.95 -7.78
N LEU A 458 12.47 6.55 -7.83
CA LEU A 458 11.28 5.90 -8.36
C LEU A 458 11.16 6.12 -9.88
N PRO A 459 10.55 5.19 -10.65
CA PRO A 459 10.43 5.34 -12.09
C PRO A 459 9.38 6.37 -12.51
N TYR A 460 9.41 6.82 -13.76
CA TYR A 460 8.27 7.51 -14.37
C TYR A 460 7.12 6.53 -14.61
N LEU A 461 5.97 6.72 -13.98
CA LEU A 461 4.80 5.87 -14.22
C LEU A 461 3.65 6.68 -14.82
N PHE A 462 3.48 6.52 -16.14
CA PHE A 462 2.31 7.07 -16.81
C PHE A 462 1.07 6.23 -16.49
N GLY A 463 -0.01 6.89 -16.10
CA GLY A 463 -1.19 6.22 -15.55
C GLY A 463 -1.07 5.94 -14.05
N SER A 464 -0.07 6.51 -13.36
CA SER A 464 0.15 6.29 -11.92
C SER A 464 -1.13 6.44 -11.09
N GLY A 465 -2.01 7.42 -11.39
CA GLY A 465 -3.30 7.60 -10.71
C GLY A 465 -4.31 6.44 -10.82
N GLU A 466 -4.07 5.45 -11.70
CA GLU A 466 -4.89 4.24 -11.85
C GLU A 466 -4.41 3.10 -10.94
N LEU A 467 -3.26 3.25 -10.27
CA LEU A 467 -2.73 2.27 -9.33
C LEU A 467 -3.58 2.21 -8.07
N SER A 468 -3.80 0.99 -7.59
CA SER A 468 -4.43 0.73 -6.30
C SER A 468 -3.81 -0.51 -5.67
N GLU A 469 -3.41 -0.42 -4.41
CA GLU A 469 -2.97 -1.54 -3.58
C GLU A 469 -3.63 -1.38 -2.20
N ASP A 470 -4.45 -2.36 -1.82
CA ASP A 470 -5.35 -2.25 -0.67
C ASP A 470 -6.21 -0.97 -0.69
N LEU A 471 -5.86 0.02 0.13
CA LEU A 471 -6.52 1.33 0.22
C LEU A 471 -5.67 2.47 -0.36
N ASP A 472 -4.38 2.22 -0.60
CA ASP A 472 -3.49 3.18 -1.23
C ASP A 472 -3.85 3.32 -2.72
N THR A 473 -3.85 4.56 -3.22
CA THR A 473 -4.14 4.84 -4.63
C THR A 473 -3.10 5.77 -5.22
N GLY A 474 -2.83 5.63 -6.51
CA GLY A 474 -1.85 6.49 -7.17
C GLY A 474 -0.42 6.28 -6.63
N PRO A 475 0.39 7.34 -6.59
CA PRO A 475 1.72 7.34 -5.95
C PRO A 475 1.75 6.99 -4.44
N GLU A 476 0.60 6.92 -3.75
CA GLU A 476 0.57 6.42 -2.36
C GLU A 476 0.89 4.93 -2.27
N THR A 477 0.75 4.17 -3.35
CA THR A 477 1.21 2.76 -3.42
C THR A 477 2.75 2.64 -3.42
N ASN A 478 3.46 3.72 -3.09
CA ASN A 478 4.92 3.84 -3.07
C ASN A 478 5.60 3.53 -4.41
N LEU A 479 4.85 3.57 -5.50
CA LEU A 479 5.35 3.44 -6.87
C LEU A 479 5.60 4.82 -7.47
N GLY A 480 6.24 4.82 -8.64
CA GLY A 480 6.54 6.04 -9.36
C GLY A 480 5.31 6.85 -9.80
N ALA A 481 5.55 8.06 -10.29
CA ALA A 481 4.51 8.99 -10.69
C ALA A 481 4.77 9.57 -12.09
N ASP A 482 3.78 10.22 -12.68
CA ASP A 482 4.00 11.17 -13.77
C ASP A 482 4.21 12.58 -13.21
N CYS A 483 4.56 13.56 -14.06
CA CYS A 483 4.87 14.92 -13.59
C CYS A 483 3.78 15.58 -12.74
N ALA A 484 2.50 15.36 -13.04
CA ALA A 484 1.42 15.97 -12.28
C ALA A 484 1.25 15.24 -10.95
N ASN A 485 1.19 13.91 -11.00
CA ASN A 485 1.00 13.08 -9.80
C ASN A 485 2.23 13.12 -8.87
N PHE A 486 3.43 13.40 -9.38
CA PHE A 486 4.64 13.71 -8.62
C PHE A 486 4.47 14.94 -7.73
N VAL A 487 3.84 15.99 -8.26
CA VAL A 487 3.47 17.19 -7.49
C VAL A 487 2.30 16.90 -6.56
N VAL A 488 1.25 16.22 -7.04
CA VAL A 488 0.08 15.87 -6.22
C VAL A 488 0.48 15.03 -5.01
N TYR A 489 1.43 14.09 -5.15
CA TYR A 489 1.95 13.31 -4.04
C TYR A 489 2.52 14.21 -2.96
N ALA A 490 3.37 15.17 -3.34
CA ALA A 490 3.95 16.11 -2.42
C ALA A 490 2.88 17.02 -1.76
N LEU A 491 1.84 17.43 -2.49
CA LEU A 491 0.70 18.17 -1.91
C LEU A 491 -0.06 17.33 -0.87
N ARG A 492 -0.35 16.07 -1.19
CA ARG A 492 -1.05 15.14 -0.29
C ARG A 492 -0.21 14.78 0.94
N ARG A 493 1.11 14.65 0.78
CA ARG A 493 2.05 14.45 1.90
C ARG A 493 2.06 15.62 2.89
N GLN A 494 1.65 16.82 2.43
CA GLN A 494 1.43 18.03 3.24
C GLN A 494 -0.02 18.20 3.71
N GLY A 495 -0.87 17.17 3.58
CA GLY A 495 -2.26 17.20 4.05
C GLY A 495 -3.29 17.72 3.05
N GLN A 496 -2.89 18.10 1.82
CA GLN A 496 -3.83 18.64 0.85
C GLN A 496 -4.57 17.55 0.08
N ARG A 497 -5.90 17.64 0.04
CA ARG A 497 -6.75 16.71 -0.73
C ARG A 497 -6.83 17.12 -2.20
N VAL A 498 -5.84 16.67 -2.95
CA VAL A 498 -5.81 16.83 -4.41
C VAL A 498 -6.00 15.44 -5.06
N PRO A 499 -6.96 15.28 -5.99
CA PRO A 499 -7.10 14.02 -6.72
C PRO A 499 -5.92 13.82 -7.65
N TRP A 500 -5.58 12.55 -7.91
CA TRP A 500 -4.64 12.20 -8.96
C TRP A 500 -5.16 12.73 -10.29
N SER A 501 -4.31 13.43 -11.04
CA SER A 501 -4.77 14.20 -12.20
C SER A 501 -3.67 14.41 -13.24
N ASP A 502 -4.02 15.14 -14.29
CA ASP A 502 -3.10 15.59 -15.31
C ASP A 502 -2.66 17.05 -15.06
N PRO A 503 -1.63 17.55 -15.78
CA PRO A 503 -1.15 18.92 -15.62
C PRO A 503 -2.24 20.00 -15.76
N LYS A 504 -3.24 19.81 -16.62
CA LYS A 504 -4.29 20.81 -16.85
C LYS A 504 -5.23 20.88 -15.64
N ARG A 505 -5.67 19.73 -15.12
CA ARG A 505 -6.54 19.63 -13.93
C ARG A 505 -5.85 20.08 -12.65
N LEU A 506 -4.55 19.81 -12.50
CA LEU A 506 -3.78 20.26 -11.34
C LEU A 506 -3.88 21.78 -11.10
N ARG A 507 -4.02 22.59 -12.15
CA ARG A 507 -4.18 24.06 -12.06
C ARG A 507 -5.39 24.48 -11.22
N GLU A 508 -6.42 23.64 -11.13
CA GLU A 508 -7.63 23.92 -10.35
C GLU A 508 -7.38 23.91 -8.84
N TYR A 509 -6.24 23.38 -8.39
CA TYR A 509 -5.83 23.26 -6.99
C TYR A 509 -4.68 24.19 -6.60
N LEU A 510 -4.18 24.99 -7.55
CA LEU A 510 -3.08 25.93 -7.33
C LEU A 510 -3.54 27.38 -7.52
N ASP A 511 -2.80 28.32 -6.94
CA ASP A 511 -3.01 29.75 -7.16
C ASP A 511 -2.08 30.27 -8.27
N PRO A 512 -2.58 31.03 -9.24
CA PRO A 512 -1.73 31.63 -10.26
C PRO A 512 -0.86 32.73 -9.64
N LEU A 513 0.45 32.68 -9.89
CA LEU A 513 1.41 33.74 -9.54
C LEU A 513 1.66 34.65 -10.74
N ALA A 514 1.96 34.05 -11.89
CA ALA A 514 2.23 34.77 -13.13
C ALA A 514 1.88 33.89 -14.34
N ARG A 515 1.60 34.49 -15.49
CA ARG A 515 1.25 33.76 -16.72
C ARG A 515 2.10 34.19 -17.88
N SER A 516 2.47 33.23 -18.73
CA SER A 516 3.23 33.47 -19.96
C SER A 516 4.49 34.32 -19.74
N VAL A 517 5.21 34.07 -18.65
CA VAL A 517 6.44 34.78 -18.27
C VAL A 517 7.66 34.13 -18.90
N THR A 518 8.72 34.92 -19.11
CA THR A 518 10.04 34.45 -19.55
C THR A 518 11.01 34.41 -18.36
N PRO A 519 12.08 33.59 -18.40
CA PRO A 519 13.13 33.63 -17.38
C PRO A 519 13.63 35.06 -17.12
N GLY A 520 13.86 35.41 -15.85
CA GLY A 520 14.35 36.72 -15.43
C GLY A 520 13.26 37.80 -15.28
N THR A 521 12.00 37.49 -15.59
CA THR A 521 10.88 38.45 -15.47
C THR A 521 9.90 38.13 -14.36
N ALA A 522 9.91 36.89 -13.87
CA ALA A 522 8.97 36.41 -12.88
C ALA A 522 9.52 36.62 -11.47
N LYS A 523 8.71 37.21 -10.58
CA LYS A 523 9.09 37.44 -9.18
C LYS A 523 8.48 36.37 -8.29
N ILE A 524 9.29 35.87 -7.36
CA ILE A 524 8.85 34.96 -6.30
C ILE A 524 9.34 35.49 -4.95
N SER A 525 8.57 35.24 -3.90
CA SER A 525 9.02 35.53 -2.53
C SER A 525 9.62 34.28 -1.87
N ALA A 526 10.41 34.48 -0.82
CA ALA A 526 10.90 33.36 0.01
C ALA A 526 9.74 32.53 0.59
N GLU A 527 8.61 33.16 0.91
CA GLU A 527 7.40 32.51 1.39
C GLU A 527 6.76 31.63 0.30
N ASP A 528 6.73 32.10 -0.95
CA ASP A 528 6.24 31.30 -2.09
C ASP A 528 7.12 30.05 -2.28
N LEU A 529 8.45 30.20 -2.23
CA LEU A 529 9.39 29.07 -2.35
C LEU A 529 9.26 28.07 -1.21
N GLN A 530 9.13 28.55 0.04
CA GLN A 530 8.94 27.70 1.21
C GLN A 530 7.64 26.89 1.12
N ARG A 531 6.57 27.49 0.60
CA ARG A 531 5.30 26.79 0.35
C ARG A 531 5.42 25.79 -0.78
N GLY A 532 6.03 26.21 -1.87
CA GLY A 532 6.21 25.47 -3.11
C GLY A 532 5.67 26.24 -4.31
N VAL A 533 6.54 26.41 -5.31
CA VAL A 533 6.25 27.07 -6.60
C VAL A 533 6.27 26.01 -7.70
N ILE A 534 5.26 26.05 -8.56
CA ILE A 534 5.09 25.12 -9.68
C ILE A 534 5.27 25.88 -10.99
N VAL A 535 6.23 25.42 -11.79
CA VAL A 535 6.43 25.84 -13.17
C VAL A 535 5.54 24.98 -14.07
N HIS A 536 4.68 25.63 -14.85
CA HIS A 536 3.71 24.94 -15.71
C HIS A 536 3.95 25.25 -17.18
N LEU A 537 4.15 24.19 -17.97
CA LEU A 537 4.52 24.24 -19.39
C LEU A 537 3.39 23.77 -20.33
N GLY A 538 2.16 23.72 -19.83
CA GLY A 538 0.94 23.34 -20.55
C GLY A 538 0.61 21.85 -20.42
N THR A 539 1.51 20.97 -20.83
CA THR A 539 1.35 19.50 -20.71
C THR A 539 2.34 18.86 -19.74
N HIS A 540 3.00 19.68 -18.92
CA HIS A 540 3.99 19.24 -17.96
C HIS A 540 4.18 20.28 -16.86
N VAL A 541 4.60 19.81 -15.70
CA VAL A 541 4.87 20.63 -14.52
C VAL A 541 6.19 20.25 -13.89
N ALA A 542 6.84 21.22 -13.27
CA ALA A 542 8.03 21.07 -12.45
C ALA A 542 7.87 21.88 -11.16
N ALA A 543 8.59 21.51 -10.11
CA ALA A 543 8.62 22.21 -8.83
C ALA A 543 9.92 23.01 -8.70
N VAL A 544 9.85 24.26 -8.28
CA VAL A 544 11.05 25.05 -7.95
C VAL A 544 11.65 24.53 -6.64
N MET A 545 12.92 24.18 -6.69
CA MET A 545 13.67 23.60 -5.56
C MET A 545 14.58 24.63 -4.90
N GLU A 546 15.25 25.46 -5.70
CA GLU A 546 16.22 26.44 -5.24
C GLU A 546 16.10 27.71 -6.09
N ASP A 547 15.92 28.84 -5.41
CA ASP A 547 15.99 30.19 -5.98
C ASP A 547 17.43 30.69 -5.84
N ARG A 548 18.06 31.03 -6.96
CA ARG A 548 19.48 31.37 -7.11
C ARG A 548 19.62 32.82 -7.54
N GLU A 549 20.86 33.31 -7.47
CA GLU A 549 21.12 34.70 -7.82
C GLU A 549 20.75 35.00 -9.29
N PRO A 550 19.93 36.03 -9.56
CA PRO A 550 19.41 37.03 -8.61
C PRO A 550 18.17 36.56 -7.81
N VAL A 551 18.31 36.46 -6.48
CA VAL A 551 17.26 35.93 -5.58
C VAL A 551 15.96 36.74 -5.69
N GLY A 552 14.84 36.04 -5.72
CA GLY A 552 13.49 36.60 -5.85
C GLY A 552 13.08 36.89 -7.29
N ILE A 553 13.93 36.57 -8.27
CA ILE A 553 13.65 36.66 -9.70
C ILE A 553 13.95 35.30 -10.33
N LEU A 554 12.90 34.57 -10.71
CA LEU A 554 13.06 33.24 -11.29
C LEU A 554 13.63 33.34 -12.72
N ASP A 555 14.86 32.86 -12.92
CA ASP A 555 15.67 32.89 -14.13
C ASP A 555 16.18 31.51 -14.59
N GLU A 556 17.11 31.46 -15.55
CA GLU A 556 17.58 30.20 -16.13
C GLU A 556 18.48 29.35 -15.21
N ASN A 557 18.99 29.93 -14.11
CA ASN A 557 19.94 29.30 -13.20
C ASN A 557 19.27 28.56 -12.05
N ASP A 558 18.03 28.91 -11.71
CA ASP A 558 17.25 28.29 -10.65
C ASP A 558 17.07 26.79 -10.84
N LEU A 559 17.06 26.04 -9.75
CA LEU A 559 16.84 24.61 -9.81
C LEU A 559 15.36 24.27 -9.73
N VAL A 560 14.97 23.36 -10.62
CA VAL A 560 13.65 22.75 -10.62
C VAL A 560 13.79 21.23 -10.55
N ALA A 561 12.92 20.59 -9.78
CA ALA A 561 12.71 19.15 -9.82
C ALA A 561 11.57 18.87 -10.78
N HIS A 562 11.78 17.91 -11.68
CA HIS A 562 10.77 17.50 -12.63
C HIS A 562 10.85 16.01 -12.88
N GLN A 563 9.79 15.49 -13.48
CA GLN A 563 9.68 14.10 -13.86
C GLN A 563 9.17 14.02 -15.29
N LEU A 564 10.06 13.83 -16.27
CA LEU A 564 9.73 13.88 -17.69
C LEU A 564 10.21 12.64 -18.44
N GLY A 565 9.35 11.63 -18.57
CA GLY A 565 9.67 10.43 -19.35
C GLY A 565 10.87 9.63 -18.83
N GLY A 566 11.32 9.90 -17.61
CA GLY A 566 12.42 9.27 -16.89
C GLY A 566 12.28 9.50 -15.38
N ALA A 567 13.21 8.93 -14.60
CA ALA A 567 13.22 9.10 -13.14
C ALA A 567 13.27 10.59 -12.74
N PRO A 568 12.74 10.97 -11.56
CA PRO A 568 12.84 12.33 -11.07
C PRO A 568 14.28 12.81 -11.03
N GLU A 569 14.51 14.05 -11.45
CA GLU A 569 15.82 14.69 -11.44
C GLU A 569 15.70 16.18 -11.13
N MET A 570 16.83 16.79 -10.78
CA MET A 570 16.96 18.25 -10.67
C MET A 570 17.84 18.78 -11.79
N LEU A 571 17.41 19.88 -12.40
CA LEU A 571 18.16 20.60 -13.41
C LEU A 571 17.84 22.10 -13.34
N THR A 572 18.54 22.92 -14.13
CA THR A 572 18.23 24.35 -14.15
C THR A 572 16.95 24.63 -14.96
N LEU A 573 16.19 25.66 -14.60
CA LEU A 573 15.00 26.05 -15.36
C LEU A 573 15.31 26.31 -16.84
N GLY A 574 16.47 26.91 -17.14
CA GLY A 574 16.92 27.09 -18.52
C GLY A 574 17.13 25.77 -19.28
N GLN A 575 17.65 24.73 -18.62
CA GLN A 575 17.77 23.39 -19.21
C GLN A 575 16.39 22.80 -19.51
N LEU A 576 15.47 22.85 -18.54
CA LEU A 576 14.09 22.35 -18.72
C LEU A 576 13.40 23.00 -19.92
N LEU A 577 13.49 24.33 -20.01
CA LEU A 577 12.85 25.10 -21.08
C LEU A 577 13.40 24.74 -22.47
N ARG A 578 14.72 24.55 -22.59
CA ARG A 578 15.35 24.09 -23.84
C ARG A 578 14.88 22.70 -24.23
N GLU A 579 14.86 21.74 -23.31
CA GLU A 579 14.38 20.38 -23.57
C GLU A 579 12.91 20.36 -24.00
N ARG A 580 12.09 21.22 -23.39
CA ARG A 580 10.67 21.37 -23.71
C ARG A 580 10.40 22.23 -24.95
N ARG A 581 11.44 22.84 -25.53
CA ARG A 581 11.34 23.83 -26.62
C ARG A 581 10.34 24.94 -26.29
N LYS A 582 10.41 25.44 -25.05
CA LYS A 582 9.59 26.52 -24.52
C LYS A 582 10.49 27.72 -24.20
N ASN A 583 9.94 28.90 -24.38
CA ASN A 583 10.55 30.17 -23.97
C ASN A 583 9.71 30.92 -22.94
N CYS A 584 8.52 30.42 -22.63
CA CYS A 584 7.61 30.97 -21.64
C CYS A 584 6.93 29.86 -20.84
N PHE A 585 6.48 30.21 -19.64
CA PHE A 585 5.81 29.32 -18.70
C PHE A 585 4.78 30.08 -17.86
N ASP A 586 3.87 29.34 -17.23
CA ASP A 586 3.00 29.88 -16.18
C ASP A 586 3.59 29.50 -14.81
N LEU A 587 3.47 30.39 -13.84
CA LEU A 587 3.82 30.12 -12.45
C LEU A 587 2.58 29.99 -11.60
N PHE A 588 2.60 28.97 -10.78
CA PHE A 588 1.61 28.74 -9.76
C PHE A 588 2.29 28.57 -8.41
N ARG A 589 1.56 28.82 -7.34
CA ARG A 589 1.94 28.44 -5.99
C ARG A 589 0.91 27.52 -5.39
N ILE A 590 1.37 26.79 -4.38
CA ILE A 590 0.49 25.98 -3.54
C ILE A 590 -0.45 26.92 -2.77
N ARG A 591 -1.75 26.60 -2.77
CA ARG A 591 -2.77 27.42 -2.12
C ARG A 591 -2.50 27.52 -0.61
N PRO A 592 -2.42 28.74 -0.05
CA PRO A 592 -2.41 28.89 1.40
C PRO A 592 -3.78 28.48 1.93
N SER A 593 -3.82 27.51 2.84
CA SER A 593 -5.06 27.16 3.50
C SER A 593 -5.34 28.18 4.61
N LYS A 594 -6.33 29.05 4.40
CA LYS A 594 -6.75 30.04 5.41
C LYS A 594 -7.47 29.30 6.54
N THR A 595 -6.94 29.39 7.75
CA THR A 595 -7.58 28.83 8.94
C THR A 595 -8.79 29.68 9.33
N ALA A 596 -9.97 29.08 9.29
CA ALA A 596 -11.25 29.66 9.68
C ALA A 596 -11.68 29.21 11.09
N ALA A 597 -11.27 28.03 11.55
CA ALA A 597 -11.46 27.55 12.93
C ALA A 597 -10.24 26.79 13.41
N THR A 598 -10.12 26.71 14.73
CA THR A 598 -9.03 25.98 15.39
C THR A 598 -9.63 24.97 16.36
N LEU A 599 -9.22 23.71 16.24
CA LEU A 599 -9.50 22.67 17.22
C LEU A 599 -8.23 22.43 18.05
N VAL A 600 -8.37 22.28 19.37
CA VAL A 600 -7.25 21.99 20.27
C VAL A 600 -7.51 20.71 21.05
N PHE A 601 -6.57 19.78 21.06
CA PHE A 601 -6.67 18.55 21.82
C PHE A 601 -5.55 18.44 22.85
N GLY A 602 -5.90 18.02 24.06
CA GLY A 602 -4.95 17.73 25.14
C GLY A 602 -4.79 16.24 25.38
N GLY A 603 -3.66 15.88 26.00
CA GLY A 603 -3.39 14.52 26.47
C GLY A 603 -4.12 14.16 27.77
N ASP A 604 -3.47 13.36 28.61
CA ASP A 604 -4.06 12.81 29.84
C ASP A 604 -4.29 13.88 30.91
N VAL A 605 -5.52 13.93 31.43
CA VAL A 605 -5.97 14.84 32.50
C VAL A 605 -6.35 14.02 33.73
N MET A 606 -5.46 13.98 34.72
CA MET A 606 -5.64 13.34 36.03
C MET A 606 -5.73 14.43 37.10
N LEU A 607 -6.95 14.75 37.54
CA LEU A 607 -7.25 15.83 38.51
C LEU A 607 -7.33 15.32 39.96
N GLY A 608 -6.92 14.07 40.19
CA GLY A 608 -6.90 13.44 41.51
C GLY A 608 -5.63 13.68 42.30
N ARG A 609 -5.48 12.95 43.40
CA ARG A 609 -4.22 12.89 44.20
C ARG A 609 -3.69 14.29 44.58
N SER A 610 -2.43 14.61 44.30
CA SER A 610 -1.87 15.91 44.69
C SER A 610 -2.50 17.09 43.94
N CYS A 611 -3.00 16.85 42.71
CA CYS A 611 -3.76 17.84 41.95
C CYS A 611 -5.10 18.16 42.63
N ALA A 612 -5.78 17.15 43.18
CA ALA A 612 -7.01 17.35 43.96
C ALA A 612 -6.78 18.28 45.15
N ALA A 613 -5.72 18.04 45.93
CA ALA A 613 -5.37 18.89 47.07
C ALA A 613 -5.08 20.35 46.66
N LYS A 614 -4.46 20.57 45.49
CA LYS A 614 -4.23 21.92 44.95
C LYS A 614 -5.54 22.60 44.55
N ILE A 615 -6.43 21.87 43.87
CA ILE A 615 -7.75 22.33 43.46
C ILE A 615 -8.60 22.75 44.66
N GLU A 616 -8.61 21.93 45.72
CA GLU A 616 -9.33 22.24 46.97
C GLU A 616 -8.78 23.49 47.67
N ASN A 617 -7.49 23.79 47.49
CA ASN A 617 -6.85 25.02 47.95
C ASN A 617 -7.04 26.22 46.99
N GLY A 618 -7.87 26.08 45.96
CA GLY A 618 -8.23 27.17 45.03
C GLY A 618 -7.28 27.38 43.86
N VAL A 619 -6.35 26.45 43.60
CA VAL A 619 -5.46 26.51 42.43
C VAL A 619 -6.22 26.08 41.17
N ASP A 620 -6.18 26.91 40.13
CA ASP A 620 -6.66 26.53 38.79
C ASP A 620 -5.61 25.67 38.07
N PRO A 621 -5.90 24.39 37.79
CA PRO A 621 -4.93 23.48 37.20
C PRO A 621 -4.64 23.77 35.72
N PHE A 622 -5.40 24.63 35.03
CA PHE A 622 -5.23 24.90 33.59
C PHE A 622 -4.67 26.28 33.27
N ALA A 623 -4.35 27.09 34.28
CA ALA A 623 -3.99 28.49 34.12
C ALA A 623 -2.89 28.73 33.07
N GLY A 624 -1.88 27.85 32.99
CA GLY A 624 -0.75 27.97 32.07
C GLY A 624 -1.06 27.68 30.59
N VAL A 625 -2.20 27.05 30.28
CA VAL A 625 -2.60 26.69 28.90
C VAL A 625 -3.98 27.25 28.51
N ALA A 626 -4.68 27.89 29.43
CA ALA A 626 -6.06 28.31 29.23
C ALA A 626 -6.23 29.36 28.10
N ALA A 627 -5.17 30.09 27.74
CA ALA A 627 -5.22 31.00 26.58
C ALA A 627 -5.42 30.26 25.25
N GLU A 628 -4.69 29.16 25.04
CA GLU A 628 -4.84 28.33 23.82
C GLU A 628 -6.19 27.62 23.80
N LEU A 629 -6.62 27.06 24.94
CA LEU A 629 -7.88 26.33 25.05
C LEU A 629 -9.10 27.25 24.83
N ARG A 630 -9.12 28.44 25.44
CA ARG A 630 -10.22 29.43 25.26
C ARG A 630 -10.21 30.11 23.90
N GLY A 631 -9.05 30.18 23.24
CA GLY A 631 -8.93 30.71 21.88
C GLY A 631 -9.40 29.73 20.80
N ALA A 632 -9.59 28.45 21.14
CA ALA A 632 -10.02 27.43 20.21
C ALA A 632 -11.53 27.49 19.92
N SER A 633 -11.92 27.15 18.69
CA SER A 633 -13.32 26.94 18.30
C SER A 633 -13.89 25.67 18.92
N PHE A 634 -13.03 24.71 19.26
CA PHE A 634 -13.38 23.48 19.97
C PHE A 634 -12.15 22.97 20.74
N ALA A 635 -12.36 22.42 21.92
CA ALA A 635 -11.30 21.81 22.70
C ALA A 635 -11.75 20.53 23.43
N ALA A 636 -10.92 19.50 23.40
CA ALA A 636 -11.17 18.22 24.08
C ALA A 636 -9.87 17.58 24.61
N ALA A 637 -9.98 16.67 25.57
CA ALA A 637 -8.85 15.89 26.11
C ALA A 637 -9.30 14.54 26.68
N ASN A 638 -8.36 13.66 27.04
CA ASN A 638 -8.67 12.43 27.78
C ASN A 638 -8.78 12.75 29.29
N LEU A 639 -9.93 12.46 29.91
CA LEU A 639 -10.12 12.58 31.36
C LEU A 639 -9.83 11.23 32.01
N GLU A 640 -8.61 11.07 32.49
CA GLU A 640 -8.10 9.83 33.08
C GLU A 640 -8.31 9.79 34.60
N CYS A 641 -9.49 10.25 35.03
CA CYS A 641 -9.91 10.18 36.43
C CYS A 641 -11.44 10.23 36.52
N THR A 642 -11.97 9.82 37.67
CA THR A 642 -13.42 9.84 37.95
C THR A 642 -13.76 11.07 38.80
N ILE A 643 -14.60 11.96 38.28
CA ILE A 643 -15.21 13.07 39.04
C ILE A 643 -16.50 12.56 39.66
N SER A 644 -16.41 11.89 40.81
CA SER A 644 -17.58 11.39 41.53
C SER A 644 -17.25 11.11 42.99
N ASP A 645 -18.26 11.27 43.85
CA ASP A 645 -18.21 10.87 45.25
C ASP A 645 -18.70 9.42 45.45
N LEU A 646 -19.24 8.78 44.42
CA LEU A 646 -19.83 7.45 44.48
C LEU A 646 -18.79 6.33 44.28
N GLY A 647 -19.13 5.15 44.81
CA GLY A 647 -18.32 3.93 44.65
C GLY A 647 -17.05 3.92 45.51
N GLU A 648 -16.46 2.74 45.63
CA GLU A 648 -15.18 2.51 46.32
C GLU A 648 -14.23 1.78 45.38
N SER A 649 -12.93 1.93 45.61
CA SER A 649 -11.90 1.23 44.85
C SER A 649 -10.89 0.57 45.78
N ALA A 650 -10.60 -0.70 45.51
CA ALA A 650 -9.47 -1.39 46.12
C ALA A 650 -8.19 -1.28 45.28
N LYS A 651 -8.22 -0.59 44.13
CA LYS A 651 -7.05 -0.44 43.27
C LYS A 651 -6.02 0.47 43.94
N ARG A 652 -4.75 0.10 43.82
CA ARG A 652 -3.63 0.93 44.29
C ARG A 652 -3.57 2.29 43.58
N TYR A 653 -3.88 2.29 42.28
CA TYR A 653 -3.95 3.49 41.45
C TYR A 653 -5.40 3.69 41.05
N ALA A 654 -6.16 4.34 41.93
CA ALA A 654 -7.53 4.77 41.69
C ALA A 654 -7.57 6.30 41.67
N PHE A 655 -8.00 6.91 40.56
CA PHE A 655 -7.91 8.35 40.37
C PHE A 655 -9.26 9.04 40.55
N ARG A 656 -9.51 9.55 41.76
CA ARG A 656 -10.69 10.37 42.08
C ARG A 656 -10.34 11.85 42.07
N ALA A 657 -11.14 12.64 41.37
CA ALA A 657 -11.03 14.09 41.34
C ALA A 657 -12.19 14.77 42.13
N PRO A 658 -11.97 15.96 42.70
CA PRO A 658 -13.01 16.72 43.39
C PRO A 658 -14.19 17.08 42.47
N ALA A 659 -15.39 17.20 43.03
CA ALA A 659 -16.59 17.58 42.26
C ALA A 659 -16.44 18.93 41.51
N SER A 660 -15.70 19.89 42.08
CA SER A 660 -15.43 21.21 41.47
C SER A 660 -14.57 21.13 40.20
N SER A 661 -13.91 20.00 39.94
CA SER A 661 -13.07 19.80 38.75
C SER A 661 -13.83 19.96 37.44
N ALA A 662 -15.12 19.58 37.39
CA ALA A 662 -15.94 19.73 36.18
C ALA A 662 -16.09 21.20 35.77
N GLN A 663 -16.31 22.09 36.74
CA GLN A 663 -16.42 23.53 36.50
C GLN A 663 -15.10 24.14 36.03
N LEU A 664 -13.96 23.65 36.57
CA LEU A 664 -12.62 24.09 36.16
C LEU A 664 -12.31 23.68 34.72
N LEU A 665 -12.66 22.46 34.32
CA LEU A 665 -12.55 22.01 32.92
C LEU A 665 -13.33 22.94 31.98
N ARG A 666 -14.56 23.32 32.35
CA ARG A 666 -15.38 24.22 31.53
C ARG A 666 -14.76 25.61 31.45
N SER A 667 -14.28 26.13 32.57
CA SER A 667 -13.64 27.46 32.68
C SER A 667 -12.32 27.55 31.90
N ALA A 668 -11.61 26.41 31.77
CA ALA A 668 -10.42 26.30 30.94
C ALA A 668 -10.72 26.37 29.44
N GLY A 669 -11.95 26.06 29.02
CA GLY A 669 -12.38 26.10 27.61
C GLY A 669 -12.72 24.75 26.98
N PHE A 670 -12.74 23.66 27.76
CA PHE A 670 -13.10 22.35 27.23
C PHE A 670 -14.58 22.27 26.84
N HIS A 671 -14.81 21.60 25.71
CA HIS A 671 -16.13 21.32 25.14
C HIS A 671 -16.54 19.86 25.36
N ALA A 672 -15.55 18.96 25.37
CA ALA A 672 -15.77 17.53 25.55
C ALA A 672 -14.59 16.89 26.28
N MET A 673 -14.85 15.77 26.95
CA MET A 673 -13.81 14.95 27.58
C MET A 673 -14.01 13.48 27.21
N GLY A 674 -12.93 12.83 26.77
CA GLY A 674 -12.89 11.39 26.56
C GLY A 674 -12.84 10.65 27.90
N LEU A 675 -13.72 9.67 28.07
CA LEU A 675 -13.81 8.83 29.26
C LEU A 675 -13.49 7.35 28.97
N ALA A 676 -13.29 6.98 27.70
CA ALA A 676 -12.86 5.63 27.33
C ALA A 676 -11.37 5.46 27.62
N ASN A 677 -11.03 5.03 28.83
CA ASN A 677 -9.67 4.73 29.26
C ASN A 677 -9.64 3.64 30.36
N ASN A 678 -8.44 3.21 30.72
CA ASN A 678 -8.17 2.18 31.73
C ASN A 678 -8.68 2.55 33.15
N HIS A 679 -8.80 3.84 33.47
CA HIS A 679 -9.24 4.38 34.76
C HIS A 679 -10.75 4.67 34.85
N ALA A 680 -11.48 4.54 33.74
CA ALA A 680 -12.92 4.83 33.65
C ALA A 680 -13.79 4.08 34.69
N LEU A 681 -13.37 2.88 35.09
CA LEU A 681 -14.11 2.01 36.01
C LEU A 681 -13.42 1.84 37.36
N ASP A 682 -12.53 2.76 37.75
CA ASP A 682 -11.83 2.69 39.04
C ASP A 682 -12.77 2.57 40.23
N PHE A 683 -13.91 3.26 40.21
CA PHE A 683 -14.93 3.26 41.26
C PHE A 683 -16.26 2.61 40.81
N GLY A 684 -16.21 1.80 39.75
CA GLY A 684 -17.37 1.10 39.20
C GLY A 684 -18.26 1.95 38.29
N SER A 685 -19.25 1.30 37.69
CA SER A 685 -20.11 1.89 36.64
C SER A 685 -20.99 3.04 37.13
N MET A 686 -21.46 2.99 38.38
CA MET A 686 -22.27 4.08 38.96
C MET A 686 -21.48 5.39 39.05
N ALA A 687 -20.21 5.31 39.48
CA ALA A 687 -19.34 6.47 39.58
C ALA A 687 -18.98 7.04 38.20
N LEU A 688 -18.78 6.17 37.20
CA LEU A 688 -18.57 6.59 35.81
C LEU A 688 -19.79 7.35 35.24
N GLN A 689 -21.00 6.84 35.48
CA GLN A 689 -22.23 7.50 35.02
C GLN A 689 -22.49 8.83 35.75
N ASP A 690 -22.19 8.90 37.06
CA ASP A 690 -22.24 10.16 37.82
C ASP A 690 -21.20 11.17 37.32
N CYS A 691 -19.98 10.72 37.00
CA CYS A 691 -18.95 11.56 36.36
C CYS A 691 -19.45 12.14 35.03
N ALA A 692 -20.02 11.31 34.16
CA ALA A 692 -20.62 11.76 32.91
C ALA A 692 -21.75 12.78 33.14
N ALA A 693 -22.63 12.54 34.11
CA ALA A 693 -23.71 13.45 34.45
C ALA A 693 -23.21 14.83 34.95
N ARG A 694 -22.14 14.85 35.75
CA ARG A 694 -21.51 16.10 36.24
C ARG A 694 -20.86 16.89 35.12
N LEU A 695 -20.21 16.23 34.17
CA LEU A 695 -19.68 16.90 32.97
C LEU A 695 -20.80 17.55 32.16
N ILE A 696 -21.92 16.85 31.96
CA ILE A 696 -23.09 17.37 31.25
C ILE A 696 -23.67 18.62 31.95
N GLN A 697 -23.75 18.62 33.28
CA GLN A 697 -24.22 19.77 34.06
C GLN A 697 -23.36 21.03 33.80
N GLU A 698 -22.05 20.85 33.62
CA GLU A 698 -21.11 21.92 33.30
C GLU A 698 -20.96 22.19 31.79
N LYS A 699 -21.85 21.61 30.95
CA LYS A 699 -21.87 21.76 29.49
C LYS A 699 -20.60 21.23 28.81
N ILE A 700 -20.07 20.13 29.34
CA ILE A 700 -18.99 19.33 28.75
C ILE A 700 -19.59 18.01 28.32
N GLU A 701 -19.43 17.62 27.05
CA GLU A 701 -19.93 16.32 26.58
C GLU A 701 -18.95 15.20 27.00
N PRO A 702 -19.41 14.18 27.74
CA PRO A 702 -18.63 12.97 27.99
C PRO A 702 -18.67 12.06 26.76
N VAL A 703 -17.50 11.66 26.25
CA VAL A 703 -17.38 10.81 25.04
C VAL A 703 -16.76 9.46 25.39
N GLY A 704 -17.23 8.38 24.75
CA GLY A 704 -16.70 7.02 24.97
C GLY A 704 -17.34 6.27 26.15
N VAL A 705 -18.50 6.74 26.62
CA VAL A 705 -19.31 6.07 27.66
C VAL A 705 -20.70 5.83 27.10
N ALA A 706 -21.21 4.61 27.26
CA ALA A 706 -22.55 4.25 26.81
C ALA A 706 -23.62 5.09 27.53
N LYS A 707 -24.53 5.67 26.76
CA LYS A 707 -25.79 6.20 27.28
C LYS A 707 -26.68 5.01 27.64
N ALA A 708 -27.63 5.21 28.54
CA ALA A 708 -28.53 4.13 28.96
C ALA A 708 -29.25 3.53 27.73
N GLY A 709 -28.98 2.25 27.42
CA GLY A 709 -29.53 1.55 26.26
C GLY A 709 -28.77 1.73 24.94
N SER A 710 -27.55 2.30 24.96
CA SER A 710 -26.75 2.62 23.77
C SER A 710 -25.37 1.95 23.77
N ASN A 711 -24.66 1.99 22.64
CA ASN A 711 -23.31 1.44 22.51
C ASN A 711 -22.24 2.41 23.05
N THR A 712 -21.10 1.90 23.53
CA THR A 712 -20.02 2.70 24.14
C THR A 712 -19.27 3.60 23.14
N CYS A 713 -19.41 3.36 21.84
CA CYS A 713 -18.67 4.04 20.78
C CYS A 713 -19.52 5.05 19.98
N GLU A 714 -20.62 5.57 20.53
CA GLU A 714 -21.47 6.53 19.81
C GLU A 714 -20.76 7.89 19.59
N PRO A 715 -20.86 8.48 18.38
CA PRO A 715 -20.27 9.79 18.12
C PRO A 715 -21.05 10.90 18.81
N SER A 716 -20.32 11.88 19.34
CA SER A 716 -20.87 13.15 19.83
C SER A 716 -20.68 14.25 18.80
N PHE A 717 -21.67 15.12 18.62
CA PHE A 717 -21.67 16.13 17.56
C PHE A 717 -21.60 17.54 18.10
N PHE A 718 -20.76 18.39 17.51
CA PHE A 718 -20.60 19.79 17.89
C PHE A 718 -20.66 20.67 16.66
N SER A 719 -21.29 21.84 16.79
CA SER A 719 -21.30 22.85 15.72
C SER A 719 -20.08 23.76 15.86
N VAL A 720 -19.34 23.91 14.78
CA VAL A 720 -18.20 24.81 14.57
C VAL A 720 -18.41 25.60 13.28
N LEU A 721 -17.55 26.58 12.96
CA LEU A 721 -17.50 27.25 11.64
C LEU A 721 -18.89 27.58 11.04
N ASP A 722 -19.64 28.47 11.70
CA ASP A 722 -20.96 28.92 11.23
C ASP A 722 -21.94 27.79 10.86
N GLY A 723 -21.89 26.65 11.58
CA GLY A 723 -22.86 25.56 11.47
C GLY A 723 -22.33 24.25 10.89
N LYS A 724 -21.06 24.19 10.50
CA LYS A 724 -20.37 22.92 10.21
C LYS A 724 -20.30 22.04 11.44
N LYS A 725 -20.34 20.73 11.26
CA LYS A 725 -20.36 19.79 12.38
C LYS A 725 -19.06 19.00 12.47
N ILE A 726 -18.55 18.87 13.68
CA ILE A 726 -17.54 17.87 14.02
C ILE A 726 -18.20 16.72 14.78
N ALA A 727 -17.76 15.51 14.51
CA ALA A 727 -18.06 14.33 15.31
C ALA A 727 -16.84 13.92 16.13
N LEU A 728 -17.03 13.63 17.40
CA LEU A 728 -15.99 13.13 18.30
C LEU A 728 -16.35 11.73 18.78
N LEU A 729 -15.41 10.81 18.60
CA LEU A 729 -15.43 9.44 19.11
C LEU A 729 -14.34 9.30 20.18
N ALA A 730 -14.51 8.38 21.12
CA ALA A 730 -13.47 8.00 22.05
C ALA A 730 -13.48 6.48 22.26
N ILE A 731 -12.31 5.86 22.17
CA ILE A 731 -12.12 4.41 22.31
C ILE A 731 -10.88 4.11 23.17
N SER A 732 -10.84 2.92 23.75
CA SER A 732 -9.67 2.42 24.46
C SER A 732 -9.31 1.03 24.00
N ASP A 733 -8.01 0.76 23.92
CA ASP A 733 -7.43 -0.58 23.74
C ASP A 733 -6.78 -1.09 25.04
N VAL A 734 -6.88 -0.33 26.14
CA VAL A 734 -6.22 -0.63 27.42
C VAL A 734 -7.21 -0.70 28.56
N GLY A 735 -7.05 -1.70 29.42
CA GLY A 735 -7.83 -1.85 30.64
C GLY A 735 -9.28 -2.32 30.42
N PRO A 736 -10.16 -2.19 31.41
CA PRO A 736 -11.51 -2.78 31.37
C PRO A 736 -12.45 -2.09 30.36
N ALA A 737 -12.10 -0.90 29.87
CA ALA A 737 -12.76 -0.23 28.76
C ALA A 737 -12.26 -0.70 27.39
N ALA A 738 -11.24 -1.58 27.33
CA ALA A 738 -10.72 -2.18 26.11
C ALA A 738 -11.73 -3.16 25.49
N ARG A 739 -12.56 -2.63 24.60
CA ARG A 739 -13.48 -3.41 23.77
C ARG A 739 -13.58 -2.77 22.38
N ILE A 740 -12.48 -2.83 21.62
CA ILE A 740 -12.52 -2.43 20.22
C ILE A 740 -13.14 -3.57 19.41
N ASP A 741 -14.47 -3.53 19.31
CA ASP A 741 -15.17 -4.27 18.27
C ASP A 741 -15.15 -3.45 16.98
N ARG A 742 -14.30 -3.87 16.03
CA ARG A 742 -14.11 -3.17 14.74
C ARG A 742 -15.42 -3.04 13.95
N ALA A 743 -16.36 -4.00 14.06
CA ALA A 743 -17.62 -3.90 13.35
C ALA A 743 -18.50 -2.78 13.92
N ASN A 744 -18.61 -2.71 15.24
CA ASN A 744 -19.34 -1.64 15.94
C ASN A 744 -18.68 -0.26 15.75
N LEU A 745 -17.35 -0.21 15.81
CA LEU A 745 -16.61 1.03 15.57
C LEU A 745 -16.76 1.53 14.13
N ASN A 746 -16.73 0.63 13.15
CA ASN A 746 -16.97 1.00 11.76
C ASN A 746 -18.38 1.60 11.57
N SER A 747 -19.40 0.99 12.17
CA SER A 747 -20.77 1.53 12.16
C SER A 747 -20.88 2.92 12.81
N ALA A 748 -20.16 3.13 13.92
CA ALA A 748 -20.09 4.43 14.58
C ALA A 748 -19.40 5.49 13.72
N ILE A 749 -18.30 5.16 13.04
CA ILE A 749 -17.61 6.07 12.13
C ILE A 749 -18.50 6.41 10.93
N ALA A 750 -19.22 5.43 10.36
CA ALA A 750 -20.19 5.68 9.30
C ALA A 750 -21.33 6.60 9.75
N THR A 751 -21.79 6.45 11.00
CA THR A 751 -22.78 7.35 11.62
C THR A 751 -22.21 8.76 11.81
N ALA A 752 -20.96 8.87 12.26
CA ALA A 752 -20.27 10.15 12.40
C ALA A 752 -20.17 10.88 11.06
N HIS A 753 -19.71 10.19 10.02
CA HIS A 753 -19.51 10.73 8.68
C HIS A 753 -20.84 11.13 8.00
N SER A 754 -21.96 10.49 8.31
CA SER A 754 -23.27 10.86 7.75
C SER A 754 -23.88 12.12 8.39
N HIS A 755 -23.38 12.55 9.54
CA HIS A 755 -23.96 13.67 10.31
C HIS A 755 -22.98 14.82 10.60
N ALA A 756 -21.70 14.65 10.26
CA ALA A 756 -20.64 15.63 10.47
C ALA A 756 -19.79 15.86 9.21
N ASP A 757 -19.19 17.04 9.12
CA ASP A 757 -18.25 17.40 8.05
C ASP A 757 -16.81 16.92 8.36
N PHE A 758 -16.54 16.60 9.63
CA PHE A 758 -15.22 16.26 10.17
C PHE A 758 -15.33 15.29 11.35
N VAL A 759 -14.51 14.25 11.40
CA VAL A 759 -14.56 13.18 12.40
C VAL A 759 -13.22 13.07 13.13
N VAL A 760 -13.25 13.11 14.46
CA VAL A 760 -12.08 12.96 15.32
C VAL A 760 -12.25 11.74 16.22
N CYS A 761 -11.19 10.96 16.40
CA CYS A 761 -11.18 9.83 17.34
C CYS A 761 -10.11 10.04 18.41
N LEU A 762 -10.55 10.11 19.67
CA LEU A 762 -9.67 10.03 20.83
C LEU A 762 -9.37 8.55 21.11
N VAL A 763 -8.10 8.19 21.23
CA VAL A 763 -7.70 6.80 21.42
C VAL A 763 -6.78 6.67 22.62
N HIS A 764 -7.08 5.72 23.50
CA HIS A 764 -6.29 5.43 24.69
C HIS A 764 -5.61 4.07 24.55
N TRP A 765 -4.30 4.05 24.25
CA TRP A 765 -3.57 2.90 23.68
C TRP A 765 -2.06 2.88 23.93
N GLY A 766 -1.36 1.85 23.45
CA GLY A 766 0.11 1.79 23.52
C GLY A 766 0.61 1.34 24.89
N ILE A 767 1.87 1.66 25.18
CA ILE A 767 2.59 1.15 26.37
C ILE A 767 2.99 2.33 27.26
N GLU A 768 2.62 2.28 28.54
CA GLU A 768 3.05 3.26 29.54
C GLU A 768 4.58 3.45 29.55
N ASN A 769 5.02 4.70 29.67
CA ASN A 769 6.44 5.11 29.72
C ASN A 769 7.22 4.89 28.42
N SER A 770 6.56 4.65 27.29
CA SER A 770 7.21 4.41 26.01
C SER A 770 7.06 5.59 25.04
N GLU A 771 8.18 6.16 24.59
CA GLU A 771 8.21 7.06 23.42
C GLU A 771 8.12 6.28 22.09
N ASN A 772 8.20 4.94 22.15
CA ASN A 772 8.06 4.07 20.98
C ASN A 772 6.60 3.78 20.65
N ILE A 773 6.24 4.03 19.39
CA ILE A 773 4.95 3.71 18.80
C ILE A 773 4.96 2.24 18.38
N THR A 774 3.98 1.47 18.87
CA THR A 774 3.85 0.05 18.53
C THR A 774 3.23 -0.15 17.15
N ASP A 775 3.41 -1.34 16.56
CA ASP A 775 2.80 -1.66 15.27
C ASP A 775 1.27 -1.71 15.35
N GLU A 776 0.71 -2.15 16.48
CA GLU A 776 -0.73 -2.14 16.75
C GLU A 776 -1.29 -0.73 16.75
N GLN A 777 -0.56 0.25 17.31
CA GLN A 777 -0.95 1.66 17.24
C GLN A 777 -0.99 2.13 15.77
N ARG A 778 0.05 1.84 14.96
CA ARG A 778 0.08 2.22 13.54
C ARG A 778 -1.05 1.57 12.75
N GLU A 779 -1.29 0.29 12.97
CA GLU A 779 -2.35 -0.48 12.30
C GLU A 779 -3.75 0.04 12.62
N LEU A 780 -4.02 0.34 13.90
CA LEU A 780 -5.31 0.91 14.29
C LEU A 780 -5.47 2.34 13.78
N ALA A 781 -4.41 3.16 13.79
CA ALA A 781 -4.44 4.52 13.24
C ALA A 781 -4.76 4.54 11.74
N ARG A 782 -4.10 3.67 10.94
CA ARG A 782 -4.41 3.46 9.51
C ARG A 782 -5.88 3.09 9.35
N TRP A 783 -6.31 2.03 10.03
CA TRP A 783 -7.67 1.52 9.95
C TRP A 783 -8.72 2.59 10.29
N LEU A 784 -8.49 3.44 11.29
CA LEU A 784 -9.41 4.54 11.62
C LEU A 784 -9.54 5.54 10.48
N ILE A 785 -8.42 5.99 9.91
CA ILE A 785 -8.40 6.97 8.81
C ILE A 785 -9.06 6.40 7.57
N ASP A 786 -8.74 5.15 7.25
CA ASP A 786 -9.28 4.39 6.14
C ASP A 786 -10.81 4.26 6.17
N HIS A 787 -11.38 4.20 7.37
CA HIS A 787 -12.83 4.08 7.58
C HIS A 787 -13.53 5.45 7.73
N GLY A 788 -12.79 6.56 7.60
CA GLY A 788 -13.37 7.91 7.52
C GLY A 788 -13.05 8.85 8.69
N VAL A 789 -12.12 8.50 9.57
CA VAL A 789 -11.63 9.43 10.61
C VAL A 789 -10.70 10.48 9.99
N ASP A 790 -10.90 11.75 10.31
CA ASP A 790 -10.08 12.87 9.82
C ASP A 790 -8.85 13.14 10.70
N VAL A 791 -8.93 12.87 12.01
CA VAL A 791 -7.85 13.08 12.99
C VAL A 791 -7.88 12.00 14.06
N VAL A 792 -6.70 11.45 14.39
CA VAL A 792 -6.53 10.53 15.51
C VAL A 792 -5.70 11.20 16.61
N VAL A 793 -6.21 11.18 17.84
CA VAL A 793 -5.57 11.80 19.00
C VAL A 793 -5.38 10.77 20.10
N GLY A 794 -4.13 10.39 20.32
CA GLY A 794 -3.73 9.35 21.25
C GLY A 794 -3.39 9.86 22.65
N SER A 795 -3.53 8.96 23.63
CA SER A 795 -3.25 9.12 25.05
C SER A 795 -2.88 7.75 25.67
N HIS A 796 -2.50 7.70 26.96
CA HIS A 796 -2.06 6.54 27.76
C HIS A 796 -0.55 6.35 27.98
N PRO A 797 0.36 6.49 26.99
CA PRO A 797 1.78 6.25 27.24
C PRO A 797 2.41 7.17 28.30
N HIS A 798 1.74 8.26 28.68
CA HIS A 798 2.25 9.36 29.53
C HIS A 798 3.55 10.02 29.00
N CYS A 799 3.89 9.75 27.75
CA CYS A 799 5.00 10.34 27.01
C CYS A 799 4.44 10.99 25.73
N VAL A 800 5.01 12.10 25.29
CA VAL A 800 4.70 12.65 23.96
C VAL A 800 5.31 11.72 22.90
N GLN A 801 4.48 11.21 22.01
CA GLN A 801 4.89 10.45 20.82
C GLN A 801 4.74 11.31 19.56
N SER A 802 5.36 10.89 18.46
CA SER A 802 5.42 11.68 17.22
C SER A 802 4.02 12.03 16.65
N LEU A 803 3.91 13.22 16.05
CA LEU A 803 2.84 13.57 15.13
C LEU A 803 3.20 13.02 13.75
N ASP A 804 2.32 12.23 13.16
CA ASP A 804 2.50 11.67 11.83
C ASP A 804 1.30 11.97 10.93
N PHE A 805 1.41 11.65 9.64
CA PHE A 805 0.36 11.85 8.66
C PHE A 805 0.17 10.61 7.80
N TYR A 806 -1.06 10.14 7.69
CA TYR A 806 -1.46 9.04 6.79
C TYR A 806 -2.61 9.52 5.89
N HIS A 807 -2.46 9.40 4.57
CA HIS A 807 -3.34 10.04 3.57
C HIS A 807 -3.64 11.52 3.84
N GLY A 808 -2.63 12.25 4.34
CA GLY A 808 -2.74 13.65 4.71
C GLY A 808 -3.53 13.93 5.99
N ARG A 809 -3.93 12.90 6.75
CA ARG A 809 -4.63 13.02 8.04
C ARG A 809 -3.65 12.96 9.20
N PRO A 810 -3.70 13.89 10.16
CA PRO A 810 -2.80 13.90 11.30
C PRO A 810 -3.16 12.80 12.31
N ILE A 811 -2.11 12.16 12.83
CA ILE A 811 -2.16 11.18 13.89
C ILE A 811 -1.18 11.64 14.98
N ALA A 812 -1.71 12.11 16.11
CA ALA A 812 -0.89 12.30 17.31
C ALA A 812 -0.95 11.01 18.10
N TYR A 813 0.11 10.19 18.11
CA TYR A 813 0.09 8.88 18.76
C TYR A 813 -0.04 8.96 20.29
N SER A 814 0.52 9.99 20.90
CA SER A 814 0.29 10.31 22.31
C SER A 814 0.66 11.76 22.54
N LEU A 815 -0.23 12.50 23.19
CA LEU A 815 0.04 13.88 23.62
C LEU A 815 0.69 13.96 25.00
N GLY A 816 1.00 12.81 25.63
CA GLY A 816 1.53 12.78 27.00
C GLY A 816 0.53 13.31 28.02
N ASN A 817 1.04 13.84 29.13
CA ASN A 817 0.20 14.38 30.19
C ASN A 817 -0.14 15.85 29.92
N LEU A 818 -1.39 16.25 30.16
CA LEU A 818 -1.75 17.68 30.24
C LEU A 818 -1.82 18.15 31.69
N VAL A 819 -2.45 17.36 32.57
CA VAL A 819 -2.43 17.57 34.03
C VAL A 819 -2.22 16.22 34.66
N PHE A 820 -1.16 16.06 35.44
CA PHE A 820 -0.86 14.79 36.10
C PHE A 820 0.10 15.04 37.25
N ASP A 821 -0.06 14.39 38.40
CA ASP A 821 0.74 14.70 39.60
C ASP A 821 2.22 14.32 39.54
N GLY A 822 2.67 13.82 38.38
CA GLY A 822 4.06 13.52 38.05
C GLY A 822 4.67 12.41 38.91
N ALA A 823 5.60 11.64 38.34
CA ALA A 823 6.57 10.91 39.14
C ALA A 823 7.89 11.70 39.09
N PRO A 824 8.46 12.16 40.22
CA PRO A 824 9.74 12.89 40.21
C PRO A 824 10.89 12.06 39.61
N THR A 825 10.70 10.75 39.45
CA THR A 825 11.66 9.80 38.90
C THR A 825 11.48 9.50 37.40
N VAL A 826 10.41 9.98 36.74
CA VAL A 826 10.13 9.70 35.32
C VAL A 826 9.96 11.02 34.57
N ALA A 827 11.04 11.51 33.97
CA ALA A 827 11.08 12.84 33.35
C ALA A 827 10.05 13.03 32.23
N SER A 828 9.72 11.97 31.48
CA SER A 828 8.75 12.02 30.39
C SER A 828 7.33 12.35 30.86
N TRP A 829 6.96 12.02 32.10
CA TRP A 829 5.63 12.32 32.66
C TRP A 829 5.39 13.80 32.92
N ASN A 830 6.46 14.59 32.97
CA ASN A 830 6.40 16.03 33.13
C ASN A 830 6.41 16.76 31.77
N ARG A 831 6.22 16.03 30.68
CA ARG A 831 6.12 16.57 29.31
C ARG A 831 4.78 16.18 28.71
N GLY A 832 4.21 17.11 27.96
CA GLY A 832 2.96 16.98 27.25
C GLY A 832 2.96 17.81 25.97
N ALA A 833 1.87 17.70 25.23
CA ALA A 833 1.61 18.56 24.08
C ALA A 833 0.12 18.86 23.94
N LEU A 834 -0.19 19.98 23.31
CA LEU A 834 -1.50 20.24 22.72
C LEU A 834 -1.41 20.01 21.22
N LEU A 835 -2.32 19.23 20.64
CA LEU A 835 -2.50 19.17 19.20
C LEU A 835 -3.41 20.31 18.75
N LYS A 836 -2.89 21.20 17.91
CA LYS A 836 -3.65 22.29 17.29
C LYS A 836 -3.93 21.94 15.84
N VAL A 837 -5.21 21.82 15.48
CA VAL A 837 -5.68 21.53 14.12
C VAL A 837 -6.41 22.75 13.59
N GLY A 838 -5.91 23.33 12.51
CA GLY A 838 -6.61 24.36 11.76
C GLY A 838 -7.59 23.75 10.77
N LEU A 839 -8.79 24.32 10.69
CA LEU A 839 -9.78 24.01 9.66
C LEU A 839 -9.99 25.23 8.76
N ASN A 840 -10.13 25.01 7.45
CA ASN A 840 -10.56 26.03 6.50
C ASN A 840 -12.09 26.19 6.49
N GLU A 841 -12.60 27.09 5.65
CA GLU A 841 -14.04 27.41 5.53
C GLU A 841 -14.90 26.19 5.11
N ASP A 842 -14.29 25.18 4.47
CA ASP A 842 -14.94 23.92 4.06
C ASP A 842 -14.81 22.79 5.11
N ALA A 843 -14.37 23.11 6.33
CA ALA A 843 -14.06 22.16 7.40
C ALA A 843 -13.02 21.10 7.00
N LYS A 844 -12.05 21.47 6.14
CA LYS A 844 -10.89 20.66 5.79
C LYS A 844 -9.65 21.14 6.53
N ILE A 845 -8.74 20.22 6.81
CA ILE A 845 -7.51 20.50 7.55
C ILE A 845 -6.67 21.52 6.78
N SER A 846 -6.37 22.65 7.42
CA SER A 846 -5.48 23.69 6.92
C SER A 846 -4.07 23.57 7.51
N SER A 847 -3.98 23.08 8.75
CA SER A 847 -2.72 22.85 9.46
C SER A 847 -2.93 21.85 10.60
N ALA A 848 -1.85 21.17 11.00
CA ALA A 848 -1.81 20.38 12.22
C ALA A 848 -0.41 20.51 12.85
N SER A 849 -0.33 20.83 14.13
CA SER A 849 0.95 21.04 14.83
C SER A 849 0.84 20.71 16.31
N LEU A 850 1.93 20.24 16.89
CA LEU A 850 2.05 20.08 18.34
C LEU A 850 2.58 21.36 18.99
N ILE A 851 1.98 21.74 20.11
CA ILE A 851 2.44 22.79 21.01
C ILE A 851 2.97 22.11 22.26
N ALA A 852 4.26 22.30 22.56
CA ALA A 852 4.90 21.68 23.70
C ALA A 852 4.38 22.24 25.05
N VAL A 853 4.20 21.34 26.02
CA VAL A 853 3.76 21.64 27.38
C VAL A 853 4.72 20.96 28.37
N ILE A 854 5.14 21.69 29.39
CA ILE A 854 5.87 21.12 30.55
C ILE A 854 4.97 21.19 31.77
N LEU A 855 4.95 20.12 32.56
CA LEU A 855 4.24 20.09 33.84
C LEU A 855 5.20 20.50 34.95
N GLN A 856 4.87 21.59 35.64
CA GLN A 856 5.54 22.03 36.85
C GLN A 856 4.68 21.65 38.04
N ASP A 857 5.17 20.73 38.86
CA ASP A 857 4.41 20.16 39.98
C ASP A 857 3.02 19.66 39.51
N GLY A 858 3.01 18.98 38.37
CA GLY A 858 1.83 18.41 37.75
C GLY A 858 0.85 19.38 37.09
N LEU A 859 1.19 20.67 37.00
CA LEU A 859 0.38 21.69 36.34
C LEU A 859 1.05 22.18 35.04
N PRO A 860 0.32 22.27 33.91
CA PRO A 860 0.88 22.59 32.61
C PRO A 860 1.32 24.06 32.50
N GLN A 861 2.44 24.25 31.81
CA GLN A 861 2.97 25.51 31.32
C GLN A 861 3.38 25.34 29.85
N MET A 862 3.16 26.38 29.05
CA MET A 862 3.62 26.39 27.66
C MET A 862 5.15 26.35 27.60
N ASP A 863 5.73 25.41 26.86
CA ASP A 863 7.16 25.35 26.64
C ASP A 863 7.55 26.10 25.35
N VAL A 864 7.91 27.36 25.52
CA VAL A 864 8.30 28.27 24.43
C VAL A 864 9.66 27.89 23.83
N THR A 865 10.44 27.01 24.48
CA THR A 865 11.80 26.63 24.03
C THR A 865 11.82 25.37 23.16
N GLU A 866 10.86 24.45 23.32
CA GLU A 866 10.75 23.23 22.51
C GLU A 866 9.74 23.31 21.37
N SER A 867 8.88 24.34 21.32
CA SER A 867 7.93 24.55 20.21
C SER A 867 8.58 24.60 18.82
N ASP A 868 9.85 25.00 18.73
CA ASP A 868 10.61 25.03 17.47
C ASP A 868 11.12 23.64 17.02
N ARG A 869 11.21 22.64 17.91
CA ARG A 869 11.66 21.27 17.58
C ARG A 869 10.56 20.41 16.96
N PHE A 870 9.30 20.62 17.30
CA PHE A 870 8.18 19.87 16.72
C PHE A 870 7.83 20.33 15.30
N GLY A 871 8.23 21.54 14.89
CA GLY A 871 8.03 22.05 13.53
C GLY A 871 9.07 21.60 12.49
N SER A 872 10.08 20.82 12.89
CA SER A 872 11.23 20.43 12.04
C SER A 872 11.40 18.91 11.84
N ARG A 873 10.46 18.09 12.31
CA ARG A 873 10.46 16.63 12.08
C ARG A 873 9.46 16.21 11.02
#